data_AF-A0A5N5QA76-F1
#
_entry.id   AF-A0A5N5QA76-F1
#
_cell.length_a   1.000
_cell.length_b   1.000
_cell.length_c   1.000
_cell.angle_alpha   90.00
_cell.angle_beta   90.00
_cell.angle_gamma   90.00
#
_symmetry.space_group_name_H-M   'P 1'
#
loop_
_entity.id
_entity.type
_entity.pdbx_description
1 polymer ?
#
loop_
_entity_poly.entity_id
_entity_poly.type
_entity_poly.pdbx_seq_one_letter_code
_entity_poly.pdbx_strand_id
1 'polypeptide(L)'
;MRLGATTLAHVPGAMARYRGYSVPSPPQILLKTPRPAIHSLRRSVTPSCCTSRTIDMARVNAATWMTDLFPLISKKKLSEIFIPGSHDSPMTIGCLSLSSDPDVPGPPTDWGPDADDSFTNLPFGSMIKAIVRNWAVTQTLNLSDQLHAGIRYFDFRIAKIGDEFKFTHSLQSNLDITKMLEPVSKFMREHTGEVLILHCQHFHKMNNEYDKLMEVFKSLFPDMLANSDMVQSSQFSDFVSSGKRVVLIWGDGAVGSLTDKTFVCDQWAVLDSPWRPERMRSRESLEEFLRETQHSRPSADPRLSVVQCILDCDDFRSRPWEFVTRQSLLAYESGLNSYLMEVVLPELGKSNGFIYMMDNVNNPDSQAIERVITLNEKVGNGLQGFNDLVKNAGLNGSWVACQTGILKHYVGFSGDSACLGLNAHFIAGEGSMSFSANYIPLGHQVGRMSFPPNDSICGIVLGVVVYDIWTDGTTGWWRLIKNPLGQPNVEVEVMSELSRGTSWEIGVWYLDTSGGKGIKPEFSDIGLDGSWVTGPGGASINIGFSGDRALLGDNVRSVGIRSHDSVLPLATSGSIFGPDEKTLRFPPDRSTSGLILCARLYNLSQSDGMWKLTGNPLGQTSMEVQFFSHPVLAETRWELEVWYLPL
;
A
#
# COMPACT_ATOMS: atom_id res chain seq x y z
N MET A 1 -19.81 74.18 27.19
CA MET A 1 -20.21 75.44 26.53
C MET A 1 -20.64 75.13 25.10
N ARG A 2 -21.56 75.92 24.52
CA ARG A 2 -22.00 75.82 23.10
C ARG A 2 -21.21 76.80 22.22
N LEU A 3 -21.38 76.63 20.90
CA LEU A 3 -21.09 77.50 19.74
C LEU A 3 -19.98 76.93 18.83
N GLY A 4 -20.13 76.90 17.51
CA GLY A 4 -21.26 77.33 16.67
C GLY A 4 -21.17 76.79 15.23
N ALA A 5 -22.19 76.99 14.41
CA ALA A 5 -22.31 76.45 13.05
C ALA A 5 -22.73 77.53 12.02
N THR A 6 -22.35 77.33 10.75
CA THR A 6 -22.75 78.09 9.54
C THR A 6 -22.34 77.29 8.28
N THR A 7 -22.99 77.30 7.11
CA THR A 7 -24.43 77.30 6.74
C THR A 7 -24.58 76.85 5.27
N LEU A 8 -25.76 76.42 4.81
CA LEU A 8 -26.04 75.95 3.43
C LEU A 8 -26.47 77.07 2.43
N ALA A 9 -26.23 76.84 1.13
CA ALA A 9 -27.12 77.05 -0.04
C ALA A 9 -26.37 76.56 -1.33
N HIS A 10 -26.95 76.12 -2.47
CA HIS A 10 -28.34 76.10 -3.01
C HIS A 10 -28.53 74.98 -4.07
N VAL A 11 -29.77 74.69 -4.50
CA VAL A 11 -30.22 73.59 -5.42
C VAL A 11 -31.44 74.08 -6.25
N PRO A 12 -31.57 73.84 -7.59
CA PRO A 12 -32.44 72.78 -8.21
C PRO A 12 -31.91 72.26 -9.60
N GLY A 13 -32.40 71.22 -10.33
CA GLY A 13 -33.59 70.34 -10.34
C GLY A 13 -34.28 70.35 -11.74
N ALA A 14 -34.88 69.31 -12.35
CA ALA A 14 -35.02 67.84 -12.14
C ALA A 14 -35.77 67.19 -13.37
N MET A 15 -35.74 65.85 -13.59
CA MET A 15 -36.79 64.94 -14.18
C MET A 15 -36.22 63.66 -14.90
N ALA A 16 -36.58 62.40 -14.56
CA ALA A 16 -37.75 61.55 -14.93
C ALA A 16 -37.64 60.86 -16.34
N ARG A 17 -38.09 59.62 -16.65
CA ARG A 17 -39.14 58.69 -16.13
C ARG A 17 -38.87 57.17 -16.38
N TYR A 18 -39.66 56.32 -15.71
CA TYR A 18 -39.88 54.86 -15.92
C TYR A 18 -40.79 54.48 -17.12
N ARG A 19 -40.70 53.22 -17.61
CA ARG A 19 -41.82 52.35 -18.11
C ARG A 19 -41.36 50.88 -18.35
N GLY A 20 -42.29 49.91 -18.40
CA GLY A 20 -42.01 48.47 -18.60
C GLY A 20 -43.19 47.69 -19.24
N TYR A 21 -43.17 46.33 -19.15
CA TYR A 21 -44.07 45.32 -19.76
C TYR A 21 -43.80 45.02 -21.28
N SER A 22 -44.00 43.82 -21.87
CA SER A 22 -44.48 42.48 -21.42
C SER A 22 -44.13 41.36 -22.45
N VAL A 23 -44.39 40.07 -22.11
CA VAL A 23 -44.04 38.82 -22.85
C VAL A 23 -45.05 38.45 -23.98
N PRO A 24 -44.62 37.71 -25.04
CA PRO A 24 -45.39 36.51 -25.47
C PRO A 24 -44.52 35.31 -25.95
N SER A 25 -45.15 34.13 -26.07
CA SER A 25 -44.55 32.84 -26.48
C SER A 25 -45.08 32.33 -27.87
N PRO A 26 -44.90 31.05 -28.28
CA PRO A 26 -44.14 30.65 -29.48
C PRO A 26 -45.00 30.24 -30.72
N PRO A 27 -44.36 29.75 -31.81
CA PRO A 27 -44.91 28.60 -32.53
C PRO A 27 -43.87 27.54 -32.98
N GLN A 28 -44.36 26.30 -33.22
CA GLN A 28 -43.62 25.18 -33.82
C GLN A 28 -43.95 25.05 -35.33
N ILE A 29 -43.10 24.35 -36.12
CA ILE A 29 -43.41 23.10 -36.87
C ILE A 29 -42.26 22.71 -37.85
N LEU A 30 -42.13 21.40 -38.08
CA LEU A 30 -41.11 20.66 -38.87
C LEU A 30 -41.03 21.05 -40.37
N LEU A 31 -39.90 20.71 -41.03
CA LEU A 31 -39.84 19.68 -42.09
C LEU A 31 -38.43 19.43 -42.71
N LYS A 32 -38.08 18.13 -42.83
CA LYS A 32 -37.22 17.45 -43.84
C LYS A 32 -35.69 17.64 -43.91
N THR A 33 -35.01 16.49 -43.88
CA THR A 33 -33.67 16.14 -44.40
C THR A 33 -33.70 15.99 -45.95
N PRO A 34 -32.61 15.64 -46.72
CA PRO A 34 -31.23 15.24 -46.33
C PRO A 34 -30.04 15.79 -47.19
N ARG A 35 -28.78 15.61 -46.68
CA ARG A 35 -27.49 15.23 -47.36
C ARG A 35 -27.00 15.92 -48.69
N PRO A 36 -25.70 15.83 -49.08
CA PRO A 36 -24.47 15.55 -48.30
C PRO A 36 -23.22 16.43 -48.63
N ALA A 37 -22.14 16.16 -47.89
CA ALA A 37 -20.75 16.00 -48.36
C ALA A 37 -19.68 17.11 -48.12
N ILE A 38 -18.48 16.60 -47.81
CA ILE A 38 -17.14 17.22 -47.80
C ILE A 38 -16.87 18.29 -46.71
N HIS A 39 -16.26 17.84 -45.60
CA HIS A 39 -15.47 18.71 -44.73
C HIS A 39 -14.02 18.23 -44.67
N SER A 40 -13.10 19.11 -45.08
CA SER A 40 -11.66 18.97 -44.88
C SER A 40 -11.22 19.66 -43.58
N LEU A 41 -10.20 19.06 -42.95
CA LEU A 41 -9.33 19.54 -41.87
C LEU A 41 -9.76 20.79 -41.07
N ARG A 42 -10.13 20.55 -39.80
CA ARG A 42 -9.77 21.44 -38.69
C ARG A 42 -8.98 20.65 -37.65
N ARG A 43 -7.88 21.22 -37.15
CA ARG A 43 -7.20 20.74 -35.94
C ARG A 43 -8.15 20.87 -34.76
N SER A 44 -8.48 19.76 -34.11
CA SER A 44 -9.16 19.74 -32.81
C SER A 44 -8.19 19.21 -31.75
N VAL A 45 -7.88 20.03 -30.76
CA VAL A 45 -7.30 19.59 -29.50
C VAL A 45 -8.34 18.70 -28.81
N THR A 46 -7.96 17.49 -28.42
CA THR A 46 -8.78 16.60 -27.58
C THR A 46 -8.06 16.31 -26.27
N PRO A 47 -8.76 16.24 -25.12
CA PRO A 47 -8.11 16.11 -23.81
C PRO A 47 -7.51 14.71 -23.60
N SER A 48 -6.47 14.64 -22.77
CA SER A 48 -5.91 13.38 -22.28
C SER A 48 -6.93 12.65 -21.40
N CYS A 49 -7.49 11.54 -21.90
CA CYS A 49 -8.26 10.62 -21.07
C CYS A 49 -7.29 9.69 -20.31
N CYS A 50 -6.62 10.25 -19.29
CA CYS A 50 -5.88 9.46 -18.31
C CYS A 50 -6.87 8.77 -17.36
N THR A 51 -7.52 7.71 -17.80
CA THR A 51 -8.18 6.77 -16.88
C THR A 51 -7.14 5.84 -16.27
N SER A 52 -6.50 6.33 -15.20
CA SER A 52 -5.79 5.47 -14.25
C SER A 52 -6.76 4.37 -13.80
N ARG A 53 -6.47 3.11 -14.13
CA ARG A 53 -7.12 1.97 -13.50
C ARG A 53 -6.22 1.50 -12.38
N THR A 54 -6.71 1.71 -11.17
CA THR A 54 -6.13 1.27 -9.90
C THR A 54 -5.61 -0.16 -9.98
N ILE A 55 -4.39 -0.36 -9.49
CA ILE A 55 -3.95 -1.68 -9.04
C ILE A 55 -4.83 -2.02 -7.83
N ASP A 56 -5.40 -3.23 -7.84
CA ASP A 56 -6.36 -3.67 -6.84
C ASP A 56 -5.57 -4.25 -5.64
N MET A 57 -5.43 -3.46 -4.57
CA MET A 57 -4.52 -3.64 -3.43
C MET A 57 -4.92 -4.75 -2.45
N ALA A 58 -5.23 -5.95 -2.93
CA ALA A 58 -5.74 -7.04 -2.10
C ALA A 58 -4.65 -7.94 -1.45
N ARG A 59 -3.45 -7.41 -1.12
CA ARG A 59 -2.28 -8.25 -0.75
C ARG A 59 -1.55 -8.00 0.56
N VAL A 60 -1.65 -6.81 1.16
CA VAL A 60 -1.19 -6.56 2.54
C VAL A 60 -2.29 -5.78 3.24
N ASN A 61 -2.75 -6.27 4.39
CA ASN A 61 -3.75 -5.59 5.19
C ASN A 61 -3.06 -4.53 6.05
N ALA A 62 -3.42 -3.27 5.87
CA ALA A 62 -2.81 -2.16 6.61
C ALA A 62 -2.94 -2.30 8.14
N ALA A 63 -3.99 -2.97 8.64
CA ALA A 63 -4.13 -3.25 10.07
C ALA A 63 -3.18 -4.36 10.59
N THR A 64 -2.62 -5.21 9.72
CA THR A 64 -1.70 -6.32 10.09
C THR A 64 -0.39 -6.31 9.32
N TRP A 65 0.03 -5.17 8.75
CA TRP A 65 1.10 -5.17 7.75
C TRP A 65 2.44 -5.69 8.27
N MET A 66 2.77 -5.48 9.56
CA MET A 66 4.02 -6.01 10.13
C MET A 66 3.94 -7.53 10.32
N THR A 67 2.75 -8.06 10.64
CA THR A 67 2.45 -9.50 10.67
C THR A 67 2.52 -10.11 9.27
N ASP A 68 1.89 -9.48 8.28
CA ASP A 68 1.85 -9.93 6.88
C ASP A 68 3.26 -9.94 6.27
N LEU A 69 4.08 -8.94 6.58
CA LEU A 69 5.48 -8.82 6.13
C LEU A 69 6.50 -9.47 7.08
N PHE A 70 6.07 -10.22 8.11
CA PHE A 70 6.96 -10.84 9.11
C PHE A 70 8.12 -11.66 8.48
N PRO A 71 7.95 -12.43 7.39
CA PRO A 71 9.07 -13.12 6.75
C PRO A 71 10.19 -12.19 6.23
N LEU A 72 9.86 -10.94 5.90
CA LEU A 72 10.78 -9.94 5.34
C LEU A 72 11.39 -9.02 6.40
N ILE A 73 10.67 -8.78 7.51
CA ILE A 73 11.11 -7.84 8.57
C ILE A 73 11.59 -8.53 9.85
N SER A 74 11.25 -9.80 10.09
CA SER A 74 11.56 -10.52 11.34
C SER A 74 13.03 -10.45 11.79
N LYS A 75 13.98 -10.48 10.86
CA LYS A 75 15.43 -10.43 11.15
C LYS A 75 16.03 -9.02 11.16
N LYS A 76 15.24 -8.00 10.84
CA LYS A 76 15.65 -6.60 10.82
C LYS A 76 15.55 -5.97 12.21
N LYS A 77 16.36 -4.97 12.49
CA LYS A 77 16.12 -4.03 13.60
C LYS A 77 14.96 -3.09 13.25
N LEU A 78 14.37 -2.44 14.25
CA LEU A 78 13.35 -1.41 14.01
C LEU A 78 13.87 -0.25 13.15
N SER A 79 15.16 0.10 13.25
CA SER A 79 15.84 1.11 12.40
C SER A 79 16.15 0.66 10.97
N GLU A 80 15.78 -0.56 10.59
CA GLU A 80 15.94 -1.12 9.23
C GLU A 80 14.57 -1.35 8.53
N ILE A 81 13.48 -0.98 9.20
CA ILE A 81 12.09 -1.09 8.72
C ILE A 81 11.58 0.30 8.33
N PHE A 82 10.83 0.39 7.22
CA PHE A 82 10.14 1.62 6.84
C PHE A 82 8.79 1.67 7.55
N ILE A 83 8.57 2.69 8.38
CA ILE A 83 7.44 2.76 9.31
C ILE A 83 6.59 3.99 8.99
N PRO A 84 5.29 3.83 8.66
CA PRO A 84 4.38 4.95 8.55
C PRO A 84 4.12 5.58 9.93
N GLY A 85 4.30 6.89 10.04
CA GLY A 85 4.09 7.69 11.24
C GLY A 85 3.19 8.90 11.01
N SER A 86 2.58 9.42 12.06
CA SER A 86 1.77 10.64 12.01
C SER A 86 2.28 11.70 12.99
N HIS A 87 2.41 12.94 12.53
CA HIS A 87 2.80 14.09 13.37
C HIS A 87 1.60 14.58 14.19
N ASP A 88 1.87 15.00 15.44
CA ASP A 88 0.85 15.42 16.42
C ASP A 88 -0.40 14.53 16.40
N SER A 89 -0.19 13.22 16.39
CA SER A 89 -1.14 12.19 15.98
C SER A 89 -2.57 12.33 16.56
N PRO A 90 -2.79 12.77 17.81
CA PRO A 90 -4.13 12.88 18.40
C PRO A 90 -4.93 14.11 17.94
N MET A 91 -4.33 15.07 17.22
CA MET A 91 -4.91 16.39 16.94
C MET A 91 -5.90 16.36 15.77
N THR A 92 -7.11 15.88 16.06
CA THR A 92 -8.26 15.89 15.14
C THR A 92 -9.25 17.00 15.46
N ILE A 93 -10.12 17.35 14.49
CA ILE A 93 -11.21 18.32 14.70
C ILE A 93 -12.13 17.91 15.86
N GLY A 94 -12.37 16.60 16.04
CA GLY A 94 -13.16 16.06 17.15
C GLY A 94 -12.43 16.16 18.50
N CYS A 95 -11.12 15.95 18.53
CA CYS A 95 -10.27 16.12 19.73
C CYS A 95 -10.25 17.57 20.23
N LEU A 96 -10.19 18.53 19.31
CA LEU A 96 -10.09 19.96 19.61
C LEU A 96 -11.44 20.70 19.63
N SER A 97 -12.56 19.96 19.72
CA SER A 97 -13.91 20.51 19.80
C SER A 97 -14.71 19.95 20.98
N LEU A 98 -15.52 20.80 21.59
CA LEU A 98 -16.51 20.45 22.60
C LEU A 98 -17.85 20.14 21.91
N SER A 99 -17.87 19.06 21.13
CA SER A 99 -19.09 18.55 20.50
C SER A 99 -19.42 17.14 21.01
N SER A 100 -20.70 16.87 21.22
CA SER A 100 -21.23 15.50 21.39
C SER A 100 -21.53 14.82 20.05
N ASP A 101 -21.46 15.58 18.95
CA ASP A 101 -21.73 15.13 17.58
C ASP A 101 -20.42 15.23 16.77
N PRO A 102 -19.87 14.11 16.24
CA PRO A 102 -18.62 14.12 15.49
C PRO A 102 -18.72 14.83 14.13
N ASP A 103 -19.92 14.96 13.56
CA ASP A 103 -20.15 15.54 12.23
C ASP A 103 -20.37 17.06 12.28
N VAL A 104 -20.53 17.63 13.48
CA VAL A 104 -20.72 19.08 13.70
C VAL A 104 -19.53 19.67 14.45
N PRO A 105 -18.78 20.64 13.87
CA PRO A 105 -17.70 21.33 14.59
C PRO A 105 -18.25 22.18 15.74
N GLY A 106 -18.27 21.60 16.95
CA GLY A 106 -18.62 22.29 18.19
C GLY A 106 -17.67 23.45 18.52
N PRO A 107 -17.90 24.20 19.62
CA PRO A 107 -16.97 25.24 20.05
C PRO A 107 -15.57 24.63 20.34
N PRO A 108 -14.46 25.33 20.02
CA PRO A 108 -13.12 24.82 20.30
C PRO A 108 -12.85 24.60 21.79
N THR A 109 -11.95 23.67 22.10
CA THR A 109 -11.42 23.45 23.45
C THR A 109 -10.62 24.66 23.98
N ASP A 110 -10.15 24.60 25.23
CA ASP A 110 -9.33 25.68 25.78
C ASP A 110 -7.89 25.69 25.29
N TRP A 111 -7.25 26.84 25.48
CA TRP A 111 -5.85 27.04 25.14
C TRP A 111 -4.96 26.00 25.82
N GLY A 112 -4.09 25.39 25.02
CA GLY A 112 -2.99 24.58 25.48
C GLY A 112 -1.96 25.42 26.22
N PRO A 113 -1.09 24.81 27.05
CA PRO A 113 0.06 25.49 27.65
C PRO A 113 1.12 25.96 26.64
N ASP A 114 1.05 25.46 25.41
CA ASP A 114 1.94 25.70 24.27
C ASP A 114 1.37 26.71 23.25
N ALA A 115 0.22 27.33 23.54
CA ALA A 115 -0.35 28.40 22.72
C ALA A 115 0.54 29.66 22.72
N ASP A 116 0.84 30.22 21.53
CA ASP A 116 1.56 31.50 21.44
C ASP A 116 0.73 32.63 22.08
N ASP A 117 1.37 33.42 22.96
CA ASP A 117 0.78 34.57 23.66
C ASP A 117 0.14 35.61 22.71
N SER A 118 0.62 35.71 21.47
CA SER A 118 0.06 36.58 20.44
C SER A 118 -1.31 36.12 19.92
N PHE A 119 -1.74 34.88 20.19
CA PHE A 119 -3.13 34.43 19.99
C PHE A 119 -3.98 34.66 21.25
N THR A 120 -3.46 34.28 22.42
CA THR A 120 -4.22 34.25 23.68
C THR A 120 -4.59 35.66 24.18
N ASN A 121 -3.77 36.67 23.86
CA ASN A 121 -3.98 38.06 24.26
C ASN A 121 -4.84 38.90 23.29
N LEU A 122 -5.33 38.33 22.18
CA LEU A 122 -6.12 39.09 21.19
C LEU A 122 -7.56 39.36 21.66
N PRO A 123 -8.12 40.56 21.36
CA PRO A 123 -9.56 40.75 21.44
C PRO A 123 -10.28 39.80 20.47
N PHE A 124 -11.53 39.44 20.78
CA PHE A 124 -12.31 38.42 20.05
C PHE A 124 -11.81 36.97 20.20
N GLY A 125 -11.30 36.61 21.39
CA GLY A 125 -10.71 35.31 21.69
C GLY A 125 -11.45 34.07 21.15
N SER A 126 -12.78 34.00 21.21
CA SER A 126 -13.53 32.84 20.66
C SER A 126 -13.41 32.66 19.14
N MET A 127 -13.27 33.76 18.39
CA MET A 127 -13.07 33.73 16.94
C MET A 127 -11.63 33.33 16.59
N ILE A 128 -10.65 33.90 17.31
CA ILE A 128 -9.22 33.55 17.15
C ILE A 128 -9.00 32.08 17.49
N LYS A 129 -9.58 31.59 18.59
CA LYS A 129 -9.53 30.19 19.02
C LYS A 129 -10.12 29.22 17.98
N ALA A 130 -11.17 29.63 17.24
CA ALA A 130 -11.73 28.84 16.15
C ALA A 130 -10.82 28.80 14.91
N ILE A 131 -10.10 29.89 14.62
CA ILE A 131 -9.05 29.90 13.58
C ILE A 131 -7.90 28.99 14.04
N VAL A 132 -7.34 29.21 15.23
CA VAL A 132 -6.21 28.41 15.74
C VAL A 132 -6.56 26.92 15.80
N ARG A 133 -7.78 26.53 16.18
CA ARG A 133 -8.23 25.12 16.10
C ARG A 133 -8.01 24.53 14.70
N ASN A 134 -8.40 25.23 13.65
CA ASN A 134 -8.27 24.70 12.28
C ASN A 134 -6.80 24.59 11.83
N TRP A 135 -5.88 25.32 12.47
CA TRP A 135 -4.44 25.23 12.23
C TRP A 135 -3.75 24.21 13.13
N ALA A 136 -4.29 23.95 14.33
CA ALA A 136 -3.85 22.91 15.25
C ALA A 136 -4.30 21.49 14.87
N VAL A 137 -5.22 21.33 13.90
CA VAL A 137 -5.64 20.01 13.42
C VAL A 137 -4.64 19.52 12.36
N THR A 138 -3.90 18.48 12.72
CA THR A 138 -2.90 17.78 11.88
C THR A 138 -3.44 16.48 11.28
N GLN A 139 -4.46 15.87 11.91
CA GLN A 139 -5.02 14.58 11.49
C GLN A 139 -6.53 14.61 11.27
N THR A 140 -6.99 13.84 10.28
CA THR A 140 -8.42 13.61 9.99
C THR A 140 -8.96 12.34 10.66
N LEU A 141 -8.10 11.34 10.88
CA LEU A 141 -8.42 10.09 11.57
C LEU A 141 -8.04 10.17 13.06
N ASN A 142 -8.81 9.51 13.92
CA ASN A 142 -8.40 9.30 15.32
C ASN A 142 -7.29 8.23 15.42
N LEU A 143 -6.67 8.10 16.59
CA LEU A 143 -5.55 7.16 16.80
C LEU A 143 -5.88 5.70 16.48
N SER A 144 -7.11 5.23 16.75
CA SER A 144 -7.51 3.86 16.38
C SER A 144 -7.55 3.69 14.86
N ASP A 145 -8.17 4.62 14.17
CA ASP A 145 -8.33 4.53 12.71
C ASP A 145 -6.98 4.72 11.99
N GLN A 146 -6.05 5.50 12.56
CA GLN A 146 -4.67 5.59 12.11
C GLN A 146 -3.94 4.23 12.18
N LEU A 147 -4.15 3.43 13.23
CA LEU A 147 -3.56 2.07 13.32
C LEU A 147 -4.15 1.14 12.25
N HIS A 148 -5.46 1.20 12.01
CA HIS A 148 -6.11 0.41 10.96
C HIS A 148 -5.68 0.85 9.55
N ALA A 149 -5.35 2.13 9.37
CA ALA A 149 -4.77 2.67 8.15
C ALA A 149 -3.28 2.31 7.93
N GLY A 150 -2.59 1.79 8.97
CA GLY A 150 -1.21 1.28 8.88
C GLY A 150 -0.14 2.06 9.64
N ILE A 151 -0.51 3.14 10.35
CA ILE A 151 0.42 3.90 11.20
C ILE A 151 0.95 3.03 12.34
N ARG A 152 2.27 3.08 12.60
CA ARG A 152 2.94 2.36 13.71
C ARG A 152 3.91 3.27 14.49
N TYR A 153 3.88 4.57 14.22
CA TYR A 153 4.58 5.60 14.99
C TYR A 153 3.63 6.75 15.28
N PHE A 154 3.49 7.10 16.56
CA PHE A 154 2.74 8.27 17.00
C PHE A 154 3.64 9.30 17.68
N ASP A 155 3.46 10.55 17.32
CA ASP A 155 4.08 11.73 17.93
C ASP A 155 3.08 12.44 18.84
N PHE A 156 3.51 12.73 20.07
CA PHE A 156 2.69 13.30 21.14
C PHE A 156 3.38 14.49 21.82
N ARG A 157 2.68 15.62 21.83
CA ARG A 157 2.89 16.70 22.81
C ARG A 157 1.93 16.52 23.98
N ILE A 158 2.46 16.41 25.20
CA ILE A 158 1.69 16.08 26.41
C ILE A 158 1.72 17.23 27.42
N ALA A 159 0.57 17.51 28.03
CA ALA A 159 0.40 18.53 29.04
C ALA A 159 -0.23 17.98 30.33
N LYS A 160 0.21 18.51 31.49
CA LYS A 160 -0.55 18.39 32.74
C LYS A 160 -1.56 19.53 32.85
N ILE A 161 -2.85 19.20 32.93
CA ILE A 161 -3.92 20.20 33.03
C ILE A 161 -4.88 19.78 34.15
N GLY A 162 -4.77 20.46 35.30
CA GLY A 162 -5.41 20.02 36.53
C GLY A 162 -4.95 18.61 36.90
N ASP A 163 -5.88 17.72 37.23
CA ASP A 163 -5.59 16.33 37.56
C ASP A 163 -5.49 15.38 36.35
N GLU A 164 -5.86 15.83 35.14
CA GLU A 164 -5.76 15.06 33.89
C GLU A 164 -4.39 15.20 33.19
N PHE A 165 -4.05 14.24 32.34
CA PHE A 165 -3.01 14.35 31.31
C PHE A 165 -3.68 14.49 29.95
N LYS A 166 -3.22 15.43 29.14
CA LYS A 166 -3.87 15.77 27.87
C LYS A 166 -2.86 15.93 26.75
N PHE A 167 -3.28 15.64 25.53
CA PHE A 167 -2.52 16.02 24.35
C PHE A 167 -2.77 17.51 24.06
N THR A 168 -1.80 18.19 23.45
CA THR A 168 -1.91 19.63 23.20
C THR A 168 -1.18 20.05 21.93
N HIS A 169 -1.81 20.92 21.13
CA HIS A 169 -1.13 21.67 20.08
C HIS A 169 -1.85 23.01 19.92
N SER A 170 -1.36 24.07 20.57
CA SER A 170 -2.04 25.34 20.84
C SER A 170 -3.39 25.27 21.59
N LEU A 171 -4.13 24.17 21.48
CA LEU A 171 -5.36 23.84 22.21
C LEU A 171 -5.18 22.48 22.90
N GLN A 172 -5.79 22.32 24.08
CA GLN A 172 -5.80 21.04 24.78
C GLN A 172 -6.84 20.07 24.19
N SER A 173 -6.59 18.77 24.29
CA SER A 173 -7.57 17.73 23.98
C SER A 173 -8.83 17.83 24.87
N ASN A 174 -9.98 17.52 24.31
CA ASN A 174 -11.24 17.44 25.05
C ASN A 174 -11.29 16.26 26.05
N LEU A 175 -10.47 15.22 25.82
CA LEU A 175 -10.36 14.01 26.65
C LEU A 175 -8.95 13.86 27.25
N ASP A 176 -8.89 13.16 28.40
CA ASP A 176 -7.65 12.66 29.01
C ASP A 176 -6.98 11.57 28.13
N ILE A 177 -5.65 11.52 28.15
CA ILE A 177 -4.81 10.58 27.39
C ILE A 177 -5.25 9.12 27.59
N THR A 178 -5.66 8.74 28.81
CA THR A 178 -6.12 7.38 29.13
C THR A 178 -7.28 6.96 28.24
N LYS A 179 -8.26 7.85 28.03
CA LYS A 179 -9.45 7.59 27.19
C LYS A 179 -9.10 7.56 25.71
N MET A 180 -8.14 8.39 25.28
CA MET A 180 -7.71 8.45 23.88
C MET A 180 -6.82 7.26 23.48
N LEU A 181 -6.06 6.69 24.43
CA LEU A 181 -5.19 5.53 24.21
C LEU A 181 -5.84 4.18 24.54
N GLU A 182 -7.02 4.13 25.18
CA GLU A 182 -7.74 2.88 25.42
C GLU A 182 -8.06 2.10 24.11
N PRO A 183 -8.50 2.74 23.00
CA PRO A 183 -8.63 2.06 21.70
C PRO A 183 -7.30 1.58 21.11
N VAL A 184 -6.21 2.33 21.30
CA VAL A 184 -4.85 1.96 20.86
C VAL A 184 -4.35 0.71 21.62
N SER A 185 -4.55 0.71 22.94
CA SER A 185 -4.31 -0.42 23.83
C SER A 185 -5.12 -1.66 23.43
N LYS A 186 -6.39 -1.48 23.03
CA LYS A 186 -7.22 -2.57 22.49
C LYS A 186 -6.66 -3.11 21.18
N PHE A 187 -6.34 -2.25 20.21
CA PHE A 187 -5.76 -2.64 18.93
C PHE A 187 -4.49 -3.49 19.14
N MET A 188 -3.57 -3.06 20.01
CA MET A 188 -2.33 -3.80 20.29
C MET A 188 -2.57 -5.17 20.94
N ARG A 189 -3.64 -5.36 21.72
CA ARG A 189 -4.03 -6.70 22.22
C ARG A 189 -4.55 -7.61 21.12
N GLU A 190 -5.30 -7.07 20.17
CA GLU A 190 -5.95 -7.83 19.08
C GLU A 190 -4.97 -8.17 17.94
N HIS A 191 -3.94 -7.34 17.72
CA HIS A 191 -2.98 -7.48 16.63
C HIS A 191 -1.58 -7.83 17.18
N THR A 192 -1.33 -9.12 17.42
CA THR A 192 -0.16 -9.59 18.19
C THR A 192 1.18 -9.58 17.45
N GLY A 193 1.20 -9.49 16.12
CA GLY A 193 2.43 -9.37 15.32
C GLY A 193 2.90 -7.93 15.08
N GLU A 194 2.13 -6.93 15.51
CA GLU A 194 2.44 -5.51 15.29
C GLU A 194 3.32 -4.93 16.40
N VAL A 195 4.16 -3.95 16.08
CA VAL A 195 4.95 -3.16 17.04
C VAL A 195 4.59 -1.68 16.87
N LEU A 196 4.38 -0.98 17.99
CA LEU A 196 3.96 0.42 18.02
C LEU A 196 4.98 1.28 18.75
N ILE A 197 5.37 2.40 18.14
CA ILE A 197 6.25 3.41 18.73
C ILE A 197 5.39 4.59 19.17
N LEU A 198 5.50 4.97 20.45
CA LEU A 198 4.85 6.13 21.06
C LEU A 198 5.94 7.13 21.47
N HIS A 199 6.10 8.20 20.69
CA HIS A 199 7.05 9.26 20.96
C HIS A 199 6.36 10.41 21.70
N CYS A 200 6.64 10.53 23.00
CA CYS A 200 6.27 11.69 23.79
C CYS A 200 7.31 12.78 23.56
N GLN A 201 7.20 13.51 22.43
CA GLN A 201 8.22 14.44 21.97
C GLN A 201 8.36 15.65 22.88
N HIS A 202 7.25 16.25 23.31
CA HIS A 202 7.27 17.44 24.17
C HIS A 202 6.39 17.32 25.42
N PHE A 203 6.87 17.90 26.52
CA PHE A 203 6.16 17.93 27.80
C PHE A 203 5.93 19.35 28.30
N HIS A 204 4.66 19.75 28.42
CA HIS A 204 4.27 21.10 28.81
C HIS A 204 3.61 21.13 30.20
N LYS A 205 4.01 22.11 31.03
CA LYS A 205 3.56 22.24 32.45
C LYS A 205 3.77 20.96 33.29
N MET A 206 4.76 20.14 32.95
CA MET A 206 5.17 18.96 33.73
C MET A 206 6.53 19.18 34.38
N ASN A 207 6.64 18.87 35.67
CA ASN A 207 7.87 18.98 36.45
C ASN A 207 8.16 17.71 37.27
N ASN A 208 7.15 17.09 37.86
CA ASN A 208 7.27 15.89 38.70
C ASN A 208 6.19 14.84 38.43
N GLU A 209 5.34 15.06 37.44
CA GLU A 209 4.21 14.20 37.08
C GLU A 209 4.60 13.05 36.14
N TYR A 210 5.88 12.98 35.76
CA TYR A 210 6.48 11.96 34.89
C TYR A 210 6.21 10.52 35.36
N ASP A 211 6.49 10.19 36.63
CA ASP A 211 6.22 8.84 37.16
C ASP A 211 4.72 8.51 37.11
N LYS A 212 3.84 9.49 37.35
CA LYS A 212 2.37 9.29 37.26
C LYS A 212 1.93 9.00 35.83
N LEU A 213 2.49 9.71 34.84
CA LEU A 213 2.24 9.44 33.42
C LEU A 213 2.78 8.05 33.01
N MET A 214 3.91 7.64 33.56
CA MET A 214 4.46 6.31 33.34
C MET A 214 3.53 5.20 33.86
N GLU A 215 2.91 5.39 35.03
CA GLU A 215 1.90 4.44 35.53
C GLU A 215 0.63 4.40 34.67
N VAL A 216 0.23 5.52 34.02
CA VAL A 216 -0.83 5.51 33.00
C VAL A 216 -0.43 4.63 31.81
N PHE A 217 0.79 4.77 31.28
CA PHE A 217 1.28 3.90 30.20
C PHE A 217 1.39 2.43 30.61
N LYS A 218 1.87 2.12 31.82
CA LYS A 218 1.90 0.73 32.36
C LYS A 218 0.49 0.14 32.48
N SER A 219 -0.50 0.94 32.92
CA SER A 219 -1.89 0.51 33.02
C SER A 219 -2.55 0.29 31.65
N LEU A 220 -2.19 1.08 30.64
CA LEU A 220 -2.71 0.94 29.27
C LEU A 220 -2.06 -0.22 28.51
N PHE A 221 -0.76 -0.45 28.69
CA PHE A 221 0.01 -1.43 27.94
C PHE A 221 0.65 -2.47 28.86
N PRO A 222 -0.15 -3.18 29.69
CA PRO A 222 0.37 -4.13 30.68
C PRO A 222 1.20 -5.21 29.96
N ASP A 223 2.40 -5.43 30.48
CA ASP A 223 3.40 -6.36 29.95
C ASP A 223 3.83 -6.16 28.49
N MET A 224 3.37 -5.12 27.78
CA MET A 224 3.72 -4.86 26.38
C MET A 224 4.88 -3.88 26.19
N LEU A 225 5.30 -3.17 27.24
CA LEU A 225 6.34 -2.13 27.12
C LEU A 225 7.74 -2.74 26.90
N ALA A 226 8.40 -2.30 25.83
CA ALA A 226 9.80 -2.61 25.54
C ALA A 226 10.76 -1.77 26.40
N ASN A 227 11.97 -2.29 26.63
CA ASN A 227 13.06 -1.55 27.27
C ASN A 227 13.98 -0.92 26.22
N SER A 228 14.83 0.03 26.65
CA SER A 228 15.74 0.74 25.75
C SER A 228 16.79 -0.17 25.08
N ASP A 229 17.21 -1.25 25.75
CA ASP A 229 18.21 -2.19 25.21
C ASP A 229 17.65 -2.94 24.00
N MET A 230 16.38 -3.38 24.06
CA MET A 230 15.69 -4.02 22.95
C MET A 230 15.64 -3.12 21.71
N VAL A 231 15.29 -1.83 21.88
CA VAL A 231 15.17 -0.87 20.75
C VAL A 231 16.47 -0.74 19.96
N GLN A 232 17.63 -0.81 20.62
CA GLN A 232 18.93 -0.66 19.97
C GLN A 232 19.54 -1.98 19.46
N SER A 233 19.23 -3.12 20.11
CA SER A 233 19.95 -4.38 19.89
C SER A 233 19.11 -5.51 19.27
N SER A 234 17.80 -5.56 19.52
CA SER A 234 16.93 -6.66 19.12
C SER A 234 16.49 -6.62 17.65
N GLN A 235 16.18 -7.79 17.12
CA GLN A 235 15.49 -7.98 15.85
C GLN A 235 13.97 -7.86 16.06
N PHE A 236 13.21 -7.56 15.01
CA PHE A 236 11.76 -7.42 15.05
C PHE A 236 11.05 -8.65 15.66
N SER A 237 11.54 -9.84 15.35
CA SER A 237 11.03 -11.10 15.91
C SER A 237 11.14 -11.21 17.43
N ASP A 238 12.11 -10.52 18.07
CA ASP A 238 12.26 -10.51 19.52
C ASP A 238 11.14 -9.70 20.19
N PHE A 239 10.72 -8.56 19.60
CA PHE A 239 9.58 -7.78 20.08
C PHE A 239 8.30 -8.60 20.03
N VAL A 240 8.06 -9.28 18.90
CA VAL A 240 6.86 -10.11 18.71
C VAL A 240 6.84 -11.32 19.64
N SER A 241 7.94 -12.08 19.71
CA SER A 241 8.02 -13.32 20.51
C SER A 241 8.03 -13.07 22.02
N SER A 242 8.59 -11.95 22.49
CA SER A 242 8.55 -11.56 23.91
C SER A 242 7.25 -10.87 24.34
N GLY A 243 6.41 -10.47 23.38
CA GLY A 243 5.22 -9.64 23.60
C GLY A 243 5.53 -8.18 23.94
N LYS A 244 6.81 -7.78 24.05
CA LYS A 244 7.25 -6.41 24.34
C LYS A 244 7.20 -5.54 23.09
N ARG A 245 5.99 -5.18 22.67
CA ARG A 245 5.67 -4.59 21.35
C ARG A 245 5.28 -3.11 21.37
N VAL A 246 5.36 -2.44 22.51
CA VAL A 246 5.11 -0.99 22.63
C VAL A 246 6.38 -0.30 23.09
N VAL A 247 6.94 0.56 22.23
CA VAL A 247 8.15 1.33 22.50
C VAL A 247 7.74 2.73 22.96
N LEU A 248 8.14 3.12 24.18
CA LEU A 248 7.97 4.50 24.67
C LEU A 248 9.28 5.26 24.48
N ILE A 249 9.20 6.41 23.81
CA ILE A 249 10.33 7.32 23.61
C ILE A 249 9.97 8.68 24.19
N TRP A 250 10.85 9.25 24.99
CA TRP A 250 10.61 10.52 25.70
C TRP A 250 11.61 11.59 25.25
N GLY A 251 11.07 12.74 24.84
CA GLY A 251 11.82 13.94 24.49
C GLY A 251 12.13 14.85 25.68
N ASP A 252 12.53 16.09 25.36
CA ASP A 252 12.90 17.17 26.29
C ASP A 252 13.90 16.80 27.42
N GLY A 253 14.59 15.66 27.31
CA GLY A 253 15.43 15.11 28.39
C GLY A 253 14.64 14.60 29.61
N ALA A 254 13.32 14.43 29.48
CA ALA A 254 12.40 14.09 30.56
C ALA A 254 12.71 12.73 31.23
N VAL A 255 13.43 11.82 30.55
CA VAL A 255 13.95 10.56 31.12
C VAL A 255 14.86 10.82 32.33
N GLY A 256 15.48 12.00 32.43
CA GLY A 256 16.21 12.44 33.62
C GLY A 256 15.37 12.39 34.90
N SER A 257 14.09 12.76 34.79
CA SER A 257 13.13 12.99 35.89
C SER A 257 12.33 11.75 36.32
N LEU A 258 12.50 10.61 35.65
CA LEU A 258 11.87 9.34 36.03
C LEU A 258 12.59 8.67 37.20
N THR A 259 11.82 8.10 38.12
CA THR A 259 12.35 7.21 39.17
C THR A 259 12.68 5.82 38.61
N ASP A 260 11.83 5.30 37.72
CA ASP A 260 12.00 4.03 37.02
C ASP A 260 12.16 4.28 35.51
N LYS A 261 13.28 3.83 34.95
CA LYS A 261 13.67 4.08 33.55
C LYS A 261 13.65 2.80 32.70
N THR A 262 13.22 1.66 33.26
CA THR A 262 13.34 0.36 32.60
C THR A 262 12.57 0.28 31.28
N PHE A 263 11.45 0.99 31.15
CA PHE A 263 10.52 0.88 30.01
C PHE A 263 10.42 2.15 29.16
N VAL A 264 11.42 3.04 29.24
CA VAL A 264 11.43 4.33 28.54
C VAL A 264 12.77 4.54 27.85
N CYS A 265 12.71 4.93 26.58
CA CYS A 265 13.88 5.26 25.77
C CYS A 265 14.09 6.78 25.77
N ASP A 266 15.34 7.22 25.95
CA ASP A 266 15.71 8.62 25.75
C ASP A 266 15.75 8.94 24.24
N GLN A 267 15.01 9.96 23.80
CA GLN A 267 14.98 10.38 22.39
C GLN A 267 16.37 10.56 21.81
N TRP A 268 17.32 11.14 22.53
CA TRP A 268 18.68 11.39 22.03
C TRP A 268 19.49 10.11 21.84
N ALA A 269 19.13 9.03 22.55
CA ALA A 269 19.79 7.73 22.48
C ALA A 269 19.18 6.78 21.43
N VAL A 270 17.91 6.96 21.04
CA VAL A 270 17.22 6.03 20.13
C VAL A 270 16.63 6.66 18.87
N LEU A 271 16.46 7.98 18.78
CA LEU A 271 15.92 8.67 17.59
C LEU A 271 16.94 9.63 16.98
N ASP A 272 16.83 9.78 15.68
CA ASP A 272 17.39 10.84 14.89
C ASP A 272 16.23 11.54 14.17
N SER A 273 15.81 12.71 14.67
CA SER A 273 14.71 13.48 14.10
C SER A 273 15.20 14.92 13.83
N PRO A 274 15.83 15.17 12.67
CA PRO A 274 16.33 16.50 12.33
C PRO A 274 15.18 17.50 12.15
N TRP A 275 15.26 18.65 12.85
CA TRP A 275 14.29 19.74 12.75
C TRP A 275 14.98 21.04 12.30
N ARG A 276 14.46 21.67 11.25
CA ARG A 276 14.94 22.93 10.65
C ARG A 276 13.74 23.72 10.11
N PRO A 277 13.01 24.47 10.98
CA PRO A 277 11.74 25.10 10.61
C PRO A 277 11.88 26.04 9.41
N GLU A 278 13.03 26.72 9.28
CA GLU A 278 13.34 27.59 8.15
C GLU A 278 13.42 26.86 6.79
N ARG A 279 13.72 25.55 6.77
CA ARG A 279 13.71 24.71 5.55
C ARG A 279 12.34 24.06 5.30
N MET A 280 11.44 24.04 6.28
CA MET A 280 10.14 23.35 6.20
C MET A 280 8.99 24.25 5.71
N ARG A 281 9.28 25.43 5.17
CA ARG A 281 8.28 26.45 4.79
C ARG A 281 7.75 26.34 3.35
N SER A 282 8.29 25.42 2.55
CA SER A 282 7.81 25.11 1.20
C SER A 282 8.16 23.67 0.81
N ARG A 283 7.48 23.13 -0.20
CA ARG A 283 7.67 21.73 -0.65
C ARG A 283 9.08 21.48 -1.18
N GLU A 284 9.63 22.49 -1.86
CA GLU A 284 10.93 22.46 -2.51
C GLU A 284 12.06 22.53 -1.47
N SER A 285 11.96 23.43 -0.49
CA SER A 285 12.93 23.52 0.61
C SER A 285 12.86 22.31 1.55
N LEU A 286 11.66 21.76 1.76
CA LEU A 286 11.47 20.53 2.52
C LEU A 286 12.09 19.34 1.78
N GLU A 287 11.82 19.16 0.49
CA GLU A 287 12.43 18.11 -0.34
C GLU A 287 13.95 18.14 -0.24
N GLU A 288 14.57 19.31 -0.44
CA GLU A 288 16.01 19.47 -0.38
C GLU A 288 16.55 19.08 1.01
N PHE A 289 15.89 19.53 2.07
CA PHE A 289 16.24 19.19 3.45
C PHE A 289 16.10 17.69 3.78
N LEU A 290 15.02 17.04 3.34
CA LEU A 290 14.80 15.59 3.54
C LEU A 290 15.84 14.75 2.78
N ARG A 291 16.25 15.18 1.59
CA ARG A 291 17.37 14.55 0.85
C ARG A 291 18.69 14.77 1.57
N GLU A 292 19.04 16.01 1.93
CA GLU A 292 20.29 16.34 2.63
C GLU A 292 20.45 15.54 3.93
N THR A 293 19.41 15.49 4.75
CA THR A 293 19.45 14.79 6.05
C THR A 293 19.63 13.29 5.88
N GLN A 294 18.85 12.63 5.01
CA GLN A 294 19.00 11.17 4.84
C GLN A 294 20.32 10.80 4.12
N HIS A 295 20.87 11.65 3.24
CA HIS A 295 22.18 11.41 2.61
C HIS A 295 23.37 11.65 3.54
N SER A 296 23.27 12.60 4.46
CA SER A 296 24.33 12.91 5.44
C SER A 296 24.32 11.97 6.65
N ARG A 297 23.25 11.19 6.83
CA ARG A 297 23.12 10.20 7.90
C ARG A 297 24.20 9.10 7.80
N PRO A 298 24.96 8.82 8.87
CA PRO A 298 25.92 7.72 8.87
C PRO A 298 25.23 6.35 8.68
N SER A 299 25.72 5.53 7.74
CA SER A 299 25.14 4.21 7.45
C SER A 299 25.19 3.22 8.63
N ALA A 300 25.99 3.52 9.65
CA ALA A 300 26.15 2.73 10.88
C ALA A 300 25.43 3.35 12.09
N ASP A 301 24.67 4.43 11.94
CA ASP A 301 23.87 5.00 13.04
C ASP A 301 22.73 4.05 13.42
N PRO A 302 22.72 3.48 14.64
CA PRO A 302 21.75 2.46 15.04
C PRO A 302 20.36 3.04 15.39
N ARG A 303 20.25 4.37 15.57
CA ARG A 303 19.01 5.05 15.98
C ARG A 303 17.91 4.88 14.93
N LEU A 304 16.66 4.98 15.33
CA LEU A 304 15.53 5.16 14.42
C LEU A 304 15.68 6.49 13.67
N SER A 305 15.58 6.50 12.33
CA SER A 305 15.54 7.75 11.55
C SER A 305 14.09 8.24 11.45
N VAL A 306 13.83 9.52 11.70
CA VAL A 306 12.52 10.15 11.47
C VAL A 306 12.65 11.18 10.35
N VAL A 307 11.93 10.93 9.27
CA VAL A 307 11.81 11.82 8.11
C VAL A 307 10.52 12.62 8.31
N GLN A 308 10.66 13.89 8.68
CA GLN A 308 9.55 14.78 9.02
C GLN A 308 8.94 15.39 7.75
N CYS A 309 7.92 14.75 7.19
CA CYS A 309 7.28 15.10 5.92
C CYS A 309 6.12 16.09 6.12
N ILE A 310 6.38 17.17 6.85
CA ILE A 310 5.41 18.21 7.23
C ILE A 310 5.95 19.61 6.89
N LEU A 311 5.06 20.58 6.71
CA LEU A 311 5.41 21.98 6.52
C LEU A 311 5.22 22.78 7.82
N ASP A 312 6.24 23.55 8.19
CA ASP A 312 6.15 24.51 9.29
C ASP A 312 5.43 25.79 8.85
N CYS A 313 4.36 26.13 9.55
CA CYS A 313 3.57 27.34 9.34
C CYS A 313 3.55 28.31 10.55
N ASP A 314 4.30 28.02 11.63
CA ASP A 314 4.14 28.66 12.97
C ASP A 314 4.41 30.18 13.01
N ASP A 315 4.88 30.78 11.92
CA ASP A 315 5.14 32.22 11.80
C ASP A 315 3.88 33.05 11.47
N PHE A 316 2.85 32.94 12.31
CA PHE A 316 1.64 33.77 12.25
C PHE A 316 1.96 35.27 12.25
N ARG A 317 3.04 35.66 12.95
CA ARG A 317 3.43 37.07 13.13
C ARG A 317 3.92 37.69 11.81
N SER A 318 4.62 36.95 10.96
CA SER A 318 5.01 37.43 9.64
C SER A 318 3.94 37.21 8.55
N ARG A 319 3.08 36.20 8.70
CA ARG A 319 2.10 35.78 7.67
C ARG A 319 0.64 35.67 8.17
N PRO A 320 0.07 36.67 8.87
CA PRO A 320 -1.27 36.56 9.46
C PRO A 320 -2.38 36.42 8.40
N TRP A 321 -2.13 36.83 7.15
CA TRP A 321 -3.06 36.68 6.04
C TRP A 321 -3.12 35.24 5.50
N GLU A 322 -2.06 34.44 5.62
CA GLU A 322 -2.07 33.02 5.20
C GLU A 322 -3.03 32.22 6.10
N PHE A 323 -3.00 32.49 7.40
CA PHE A 323 -3.88 31.89 8.40
C PHE A 323 -5.38 32.15 8.14
N VAL A 324 -5.72 33.32 7.62
CA VAL A 324 -7.11 33.69 7.27
C VAL A 324 -7.51 33.15 5.89
N THR A 325 -6.59 33.10 4.93
CA THR A 325 -6.91 32.74 3.53
C THR A 325 -6.89 31.23 3.25
N ARG A 326 -6.02 30.47 3.92
CA ARG A 326 -5.90 29.01 3.75
C ARG A 326 -6.87 28.20 4.62
N GLN A 327 -7.46 28.82 5.64
CA GLN A 327 -8.52 28.30 6.52
C GLN A 327 -8.16 27.12 7.45
N SER A 328 -7.19 26.27 7.10
CA SER A 328 -6.64 25.19 7.94
C SER A 328 -5.25 24.74 7.49
N LEU A 329 -4.52 24.06 8.38
CA LEU A 329 -3.21 23.44 8.08
C LEU A 329 -3.34 22.37 6.98
N LEU A 330 -4.30 21.44 7.11
CA LEU A 330 -4.54 20.39 6.12
C LEU A 330 -4.84 20.92 4.70
N ALA A 331 -5.42 22.12 4.59
CA ALA A 331 -5.67 22.79 3.32
C ALA A 331 -4.43 23.53 2.77
N TYR A 332 -3.53 23.97 3.65
CA TYR A 332 -2.21 24.50 3.27
C TYR A 332 -1.32 23.39 2.69
N GLU A 333 -1.30 22.22 3.34
CA GLU A 333 -0.47 21.08 2.94
C GLU A 333 -1.06 20.22 1.82
N SER A 334 -2.35 20.32 1.51
CA SER A 334 -3.08 19.48 0.54
C SER A 334 -2.25 19.05 -0.70
N GLY A 335 -1.93 17.76 -0.79
CA GLY A 335 -1.09 17.17 -1.84
C GLY A 335 0.43 17.20 -1.60
N LEU A 336 0.88 17.54 -0.39
CA LEU A 336 2.28 17.42 0.05
C LEU A 336 2.74 15.96 0.05
N ASN A 337 1.96 15.07 0.65
CA ASN A 337 2.29 13.64 0.73
C ASN A 337 2.44 13.04 -0.68
N SER A 338 1.44 13.19 -1.56
CA SER A 338 1.53 12.82 -2.97
C SER A 338 2.80 13.33 -3.65
N TYR A 339 3.17 14.60 -3.44
CA TYR A 339 4.40 15.19 -3.98
C TYR A 339 5.65 14.47 -3.47
N LEU A 340 5.84 14.41 -2.14
CA LEU A 340 7.01 13.80 -1.52
C LEU A 340 7.13 12.29 -1.86
N MET A 341 6.01 11.58 -2.03
CA MET A 341 5.99 10.19 -2.48
C MET A 341 6.45 9.98 -3.93
N GLU A 342 6.31 10.98 -4.80
CA GLU A 342 6.74 10.92 -6.19
C GLU A 342 8.18 11.38 -6.36
N VAL A 343 8.60 12.45 -5.65
CA VAL A 343 9.94 13.01 -5.79
C VAL A 343 10.96 12.43 -4.80
N VAL A 344 10.64 12.38 -3.50
CA VAL A 344 11.59 12.09 -2.42
C VAL A 344 11.65 10.59 -2.11
N LEU A 345 10.49 9.95 -1.93
CA LEU A 345 10.39 8.56 -1.48
C LEU A 345 11.12 7.52 -2.38
N PRO A 346 11.16 7.65 -3.73
CA PRO A 346 11.92 6.72 -4.59
C PRO A 346 13.44 6.77 -4.39
N GLU A 347 13.96 7.85 -3.81
CA GLU A 347 15.38 7.99 -3.47
C GLU A 347 15.65 7.55 -2.04
N LEU A 348 14.87 8.07 -1.07
CA LEU A 348 15.01 7.70 0.34
C LEU A 348 14.78 6.21 0.56
N GLY A 349 13.88 5.56 -0.18
CA GLY A 349 13.65 4.11 -0.14
C GLY A 349 14.84 3.24 -0.56
N LYS A 350 15.96 3.83 -1.01
CA LYS A 350 17.25 3.14 -1.25
C LYS A 350 18.16 3.11 -0.02
N SER A 351 17.81 3.84 1.03
CA SER A 351 18.57 3.91 2.29
C SER A 351 18.08 2.86 3.31
N ASN A 352 18.68 2.85 4.51
CA ASN A 352 18.15 2.07 5.63
C ASN A 352 16.74 2.55 6.04
N GLY A 353 16.05 1.74 6.83
CA GLY A 353 14.70 2.03 7.32
C GLY A 353 14.56 3.40 7.98
N PHE A 354 13.37 3.97 7.85
CA PHE A 354 13.01 5.24 8.47
C PHE A 354 11.51 5.28 8.80
N ILE A 355 11.18 6.10 9.78
CA ILE A 355 9.82 6.54 10.09
C ILE A 355 9.48 7.68 9.14
N TYR A 356 8.45 7.51 8.32
CA TYR A 356 7.91 8.57 7.46
C TYR A 356 6.77 9.25 8.23
N MET A 357 7.03 10.40 8.84
CA MET A 357 6.09 11.09 9.71
C MET A 357 5.34 12.17 8.93
N MET A 358 4.01 12.12 8.90
CA MET A 358 3.19 13.00 8.04
C MET A 358 1.92 13.53 8.72
N ASP A 359 1.41 14.62 8.18
CA ASP A 359 0.06 15.14 8.44
C ASP A 359 -0.96 14.54 7.45
N ASN A 360 -2.24 14.59 7.84
CA ASN A 360 -3.41 14.16 7.05
C ASN A 360 -3.33 12.76 6.41
N VAL A 361 -3.23 11.71 7.23
CA VAL A 361 -3.14 10.29 6.82
C VAL A 361 -4.25 9.72 5.90
N ASN A 362 -5.30 10.47 5.56
CA ASN A 362 -6.54 9.95 4.92
C ASN A 362 -7.08 10.81 3.76
N ASN A 363 -6.25 11.68 3.17
CA ASN A 363 -6.58 12.28 1.86
C ASN A 363 -6.36 11.21 0.73
N PRO A 364 -6.38 11.50 -0.59
CA PRO A 364 -6.00 10.50 -1.61
C PRO A 364 -4.53 10.03 -1.51
N ASP A 365 -3.81 10.61 -0.54
CA ASP A 365 -2.55 10.21 0.05
C ASP A 365 -2.60 8.93 0.93
N SER A 366 -3.69 8.16 0.96
CA SER A 366 -3.66 6.80 1.58
C SER A 366 -2.60 5.88 0.94
N GLN A 367 -2.25 6.16 -0.32
CA GLN A 367 -1.08 5.64 -1.02
C GLN A 367 0.25 5.93 -0.30
N ALA A 368 0.36 6.96 0.56
CA ALA A 368 1.60 7.28 1.28
C ALA A 368 1.97 6.17 2.26
N ILE A 369 0.99 5.78 3.09
CA ILE A 369 1.13 4.70 4.06
C ILE A 369 1.44 3.39 3.33
N GLU A 370 0.67 3.09 2.29
CA GLU A 370 0.91 1.93 1.41
C GLU A 370 2.34 1.95 0.82
N ARG A 371 2.75 3.04 0.15
CA ARG A 371 4.07 3.09 -0.50
C ARG A 371 5.20 2.91 0.52
N VAL A 372 5.11 3.51 1.71
CA VAL A 372 6.07 3.31 2.80
C VAL A 372 6.08 1.84 3.25
N ILE A 373 4.92 1.19 3.41
CA ILE A 373 4.83 -0.25 3.71
C ILE A 373 5.51 -1.08 2.61
N THR A 374 5.25 -0.83 1.32
CA THR A 374 5.85 -1.57 0.20
C THR A 374 7.37 -1.38 0.05
N LEU A 375 7.99 -0.39 0.70
CA LEU A 375 9.45 -0.33 0.78
C LEU A 375 10.03 -1.52 1.56
N ASN A 376 9.28 -2.06 2.53
CA ASN A 376 9.70 -3.26 3.26
C ASN A 376 9.66 -4.51 2.39
N GLU A 377 8.70 -4.61 1.45
CA GLU A 377 8.66 -5.67 0.43
C GLU A 377 9.90 -5.63 -0.48
N LYS A 378 10.33 -4.41 -0.87
CA LYS A 378 11.42 -4.17 -1.83
C LYS A 378 12.82 -4.35 -1.26
N VAL A 379 12.98 -4.46 0.07
CA VAL A 379 14.27 -4.70 0.73
C VAL A 379 14.55 -6.20 0.99
N GLY A 380 13.59 -7.08 0.66
CA GLY A 380 13.94 -8.41 0.15
C GLY A 380 14.33 -8.28 -1.33
N ASN A 381 15.34 -9.04 -1.79
CA ASN A 381 15.76 -9.03 -3.21
C ASN A 381 14.60 -9.49 -4.13
N GLY A 382 13.80 -8.54 -4.60
CA GLY A 382 12.80 -8.62 -5.66
C GLY A 382 11.63 -9.58 -5.45
N LEU A 383 10.42 -9.05 -5.65
CA LEU A 383 9.19 -9.82 -5.80
C LEU A 383 8.17 -9.02 -6.62
N GLN A 384 8.49 -8.73 -7.89
CA GLN A 384 7.45 -8.25 -8.80
C GLN A 384 6.41 -9.35 -8.99
N GLY A 385 5.18 -9.11 -8.54
CA GLY A 385 4.11 -10.09 -8.66
C GLY A 385 3.66 -10.27 -10.12
N PHE A 386 3.50 -11.52 -10.54
CA PHE A 386 2.98 -11.94 -11.84
C PHE A 386 1.73 -11.17 -12.32
N ASN A 387 0.90 -10.66 -11.41
CA ASN A 387 -0.32 -9.93 -11.72
C ASN A 387 -0.09 -8.55 -12.34
N ASP A 388 1.01 -7.85 -12.05
CA ASP A 388 1.29 -6.52 -12.63
C ASP A 388 1.92 -6.60 -14.02
N LEU A 389 2.64 -7.71 -14.28
CA LEU A 389 3.11 -8.11 -15.61
C LEU A 389 1.96 -8.46 -16.57
N VAL A 390 0.84 -8.99 -16.04
CA VAL A 390 -0.32 -9.42 -16.85
C VAL A 390 -1.40 -8.33 -16.98
N LYS A 391 -1.56 -7.44 -16.00
CA LYS A 391 -2.62 -6.40 -16.04
C LYS A 391 -2.36 -5.25 -17.03
N ASN A 392 -1.11 -4.96 -17.41
CA ASN A 392 -0.79 -3.81 -18.27
C ASN A 392 -0.77 -4.07 -19.78
N ALA A 393 -0.73 -5.34 -20.23
CA ALA A 393 -0.98 -5.71 -21.62
C ALA A 393 -1.38 -7.19 -21.69
N GLY A 394 -2.56 -7.48 -22.23
CA GLY A 394 -3.22 -8.79 -22.10
C GLY A 394 -2.47 -9.98 -22.74
N LEU A 395 -2.69 -11.16 -22.15
CA LEU A 395 -2.45 -12.52 -22.68
C LEU A 395 -1.12 -12.77 -23.43
N ASN A 396 -0.20 -13.52 -22.81
CA ASN A 396 0.95 -14.21 -23.44
C ASN A 396 1.82 -13.36 -24.41
N GLY A 397 3.00 -12.92 -23.95
CA GLY A 397 4.01 -12.33 -24.83
C GLY A 397 4.04 -10.79 -24.89
N SER A 398 3.64 -10.11 -23.81
CA SER A 398 3.83 -8.67 -23.64
C SER A 398 5.29 -8.32 -23.32
N TRP A 399 5.84 -7.27 -23.96
CA TRP A 399 7.23 -6.84 -23.77
C TRP A 399 7.41 -5.93 -22.54
N VAL A 400 8.39 -6.26 -21.70
CA VAL A 400 8.85 -5.49 -20.54
C VAL A 400 10.06 -4.68 -20.96
N ALA A 401 10.08 -3.37 -20.70
CA ALA A 401 11.24 -2.53 -21.02
C ALA A 401 12.35 -2.67 -19.97
N CYS A 402 13.58 -2.90 -20.43
CA CYS A 402 14.78 -2.91 -19.61
C CYS A 402 15.11 -1.50 -19.10
N GLN A 403 15.72 -1.39 -17.91
CA GLN A 403 16.21 -0.11 -17.37
C GLN A 403 17.71 -0.17 -17.13
N THR A 404 18.38 0.98 -17.19
CA THR A 404 19.82 1.07 -16.95
C THR A 404 20.17 0.65 -15.52
N GLY A 405 20.97 -0.42 -15.38
CA GLY A 405 21.35 -1.00 -14.10
C GLY A 405 21.33 -2.53 -14.10
N ILE A 406 21.25 -3.12 -12.91
CA ILE A 406 20.94 -4.53 -12.70
C ILE A 406 19.57 -4.62 -12.02
N LEU A 407 18.57 -5.16 -12.71
CA LEU A 407 17.25 -5.41 -12.16
C LEU A 407 16.99 -6.91 -12.02
N LYS A 408 16.14 -7.28 -11.06
CA LYS A 408 15.64 -8.64 -10.87
C LYS A 408 14.13 -8.66 -10.91
N HIS A 409 13.59 -9.34 -11.91
CA HIS A 409 12.15 -9.57 -12.06
C HIS A 409 11.84 -10.99 -11.60
N TYR A 410 10.65 -11.20 -11.03
CA TYR A 410 10.24 -12.49 -10.51
C TYR A 410 8.89 -12.88 -11.10
N VAL A 411 8.66 -14.17 -11.29
CA VAL A 411 7.40 -14.75 -11.79
C VAL A 411 7.17 -16.06 -11.05
N GLY A 412 6.07 -16.20 -10.32
CA GLY A 412 5.80 -17.36 -9.47
C GLY A 412 6.60 -17.33 -8.16
N PHE A 413 7.13 -18.49 -7.76
CA PHE A 413 7.88 -18.63 -6.51
C PHE A 413 9.24 -17.90 -6.54
N SER A 414 9.59 -17.31 -5.39
CA SER A 414 10.84 -16.55 -5.18
C SER A 414 11.49 -16.76 -3.80
N GLY A 415 10.88 -17.59 -2.96
CA GLY A 415 11.26 -17.77 -1.56
C GLY A 415 12.47 -18.69 -1.36
N ASP A 416 12.65 -19.16 -0.12
CA ASP A 416 13.69 -20.13 0.23
C ASP A 416 13.30 -21.55 -0.21
N SER A 417 14.22 -22.32 -0.82
CA SER A 417 14.03 -23.74 -1.15
C SER A 417 13.61 -24.57 0.07
N ALA A 418 14.02 -24.17 1.27
CA ALA A 418 13.62 -24.82 2.51
C ALA A 418 12.10 -24.91 2.69
N CYS A 419 11.33 -23.94 2.17
CA CYS A 419 9.86 -23.93 2.20
C CYS A 419 9.24 -24.92 1.20
N LEU A 420 9.95 -25.26 0.13
CA LEU A 420 9.48 -26.15 -0.94
C LEU A 420 9.75 -27.63 -0.66
N GLY A 421 10.72 -27.95 0.20
CA GLY A 421 11.17 -29.31 0.50
C GLY A 421 12.32 -29.80 -0.39
N LEU A 422 12.81 -31.01 -0.11
CA LEU A 422 14.08 -31.53 -0.66
C LEU A 422 14.13 -31.71 -2.19
N ASN A 423 12.97 -31.78 -2.86
CA ASN A 423 12.88 -31.99 -4.30
C ASN A 423 12.83 -30.66 -5.08
N ALA A 424 12.99 -29.51 -4.44
CA ALA A 424 12.95 -28.22 -5.10
C ALA A 424 14.34 -27.62 -5.23
N HIS A 425 14.62 -27.11 -6.42
CA HIS A 425 15.94 -26.66 -6.83
C HIS A 425 15.86 -25.29 -7.45
N PHE A 426 16.90 -24.49 -7.25
CA PHE A 426 17.17 -23.29 -8.01
C PHE A 426 18.37 -23.53 -8.91
N ILE A 427 18.28 -23.06 -10.15
CA ILE A 427 19.37 -23.06 -11.11
C ILE A 427 19.34 -21.75 -11.88
N ALA A 428 20.51 -21.14 -12.05
CA ALA A 428 20.68 -20.02 -12.95
C ALA A 428 21.17 -20.52 -14.32
N GLY A 429 20.58 -19.99 -15.39
CA GLY A 429 20.98 -20.27 -16.76
C GLY A 429 22.25 -19.51 -17.09
N GLU A 430 23.34 -20.24 -17.35
CA GLU A 430 24.70 -19.75 -17.62
C GLU A 430 24.86 -18.95 -18.95
N GLY A 431 23.77 -18.41 -19.51
CA GLY A 431 23.67 -17.91 -20.88
C GLY A 431 23.65 -16.39 -21.02
N SER A 432 24.80 -15.74 -20.96
CA SER A 432 24.92 -14.33 -21.38
C SER A 432 24.79 -14.18 -22.91
N MET A 433 23.62 -13.79 -23.44
CA MET A 433 23.49 -13.52 -24.88
C MET A 433 24.13 -12.18 -25.28
N SER A 434 25.38 -12.20 -25.74
CA SER A 434 26.02 -11.02 -26.34
C SER A 434 25.56 -10.81 -27.79
N PHE A 435 24.64 -9.87 -28.02
CA PHE A 435 24.28 -9.42 -29.37
C PHE A 435 25.40 -8.56 -29.98
N SER A 436 26.06 -9.08 -31.03
CA SER A 436 27.00 -8.31 -31.85
C SER A 436 26.48 -8.18 -33.28
N ALA A 437 26.17 -6.95 -33.70
CA ALA A 437 25.78 -6.65 -35.07
C ALA A 437 26.85 -5.76 -35.71
N ASN A 438 27.42 -6.22 -36.84
CA ASN A 438 28.23 -5.36 -37.70
C ASN A 438 27.33 -4.35 -38.41
N TYR A 439 27.08 -3.22 -37.75
CA TYR A 439 26.54 -1.95 -38.29
C TYR A 439 25.54 -2.09 -39.47
N ILE A 440 24.44 -2.81 -39.25
CA ILE A 440 23.29 -2.80 -40.17
C ILE A 440 22.33 -1.70 -39.69
N PRO A 441 22.00 -0.68 -40.50
CA PRO A 441 20.97 0.28 -40.14
C PRO A 441 19.61 -0.43 -40.07
N LEU A 442 18.87 -0.21 -38.97
CA LEU A 442 17.48 -0.65 -38.77
C LEU A 442 17.27 -2.19 -38.75
N GLY A 443 17.85 -2.86 -37.74
CA GLY A 443 17.56 -4.28 -37.47
C GLY A 443 17.44 -4.58 -35.97
N HIS A 444 16.23 -4.87 -35.49
CA HIS A 444 16.02 -5.45 -34.16
C HIS A 444 16.63 -6.85 -34.11
N GLN A 445 17.37 -7.17 -33.05
CA GLN A 445 17.76 -8.56 -32.78
C GLN A 445 16.83 -9.15 -31.74
N VAL A 446 16.32 -10.35 -32.01
CA VAL A 446 15.51 -11.15 -31.06
C VAL A 446 16.25 -12.45 -30.80
N GLY A 447 16.57 -12.71 -29.54
CA GLY A 447 17.12 -13.99 -29.10
C GLY A 447 16.11 -14.74 -28.22
N ARG A 448 16.15 -16.06 -28.27
CA ARG A 448 15.35 -16.96 -27.42
C ARG A 448 16.27 -17.80 -26.56
N MET A 449 15.87 -18.02 -25.30
CA MET A 449 16.48 -19.03 -24.45
C MET A 449 15.42 -19.92 -23.84
N SER A 450 15.76 -21.20 -23.69
CA SER A 450 14.93 -22.22 -23.09
C SER A 450 15.60 -22.77 -21.83
N PHE A 451 14.84 -22.89 -20.75
CA PHE A 451 15.17 -23.74 -19.61
C PHE A 451 14.42 -25.09 -19.76
N PRO A 452 14.93 -26.23 -19.26
CA PRO A 452 16.32 -26.47 -18.90
C PRO A 452 17.25 -26.39 -20.12
N PRO A 453 18.53 -26.02 -19.94
CA PRO A 453 19.49 -25.91 -21.04
C PRO A 453 19.96 -27.27 -21.59
N ASN A 454 19.55 -28.39 -20.98
CA ASN A 454 19.81 -29.75 -21.45
C ASN A 454 18.70 -30.72 -21.02
N ASP A 455 18.60 -31.85 -21.71
CA ASP A 455 17.59 -32.91 -21.47
C ASP A 455 17.80 -33.70 -20.16
N SER A 456 18.76 -33.30 -19.30
CA SER A 456 19.10 -34.03 -18.07
C SER A 456 18.29 -33.56 -16.84
N ILE A 457 17.70 -32.37 -16.92
CA ILE A 457 16.85 -31.83 -15.84
C ILE A 457 15.40 -32.14 -16.18
N CYS A 458 14.78 -33.04 -15.40
CA CYS A 458 13.36 -33.34 -15.49
C CYS A 458 12.62 -32.65 -14.34
N GLY A 459 12.13 -31.44 -14.54
CA GLY A 459 11.42 -30.72 -13.48
C GLY A 459 10.39 -29.73 -14.00
N ILE A 460 9.49 -29.29 -13.11
CA ILE A 460 8.45 -28.30 -13.42
C ILE A 460 8.76 -26.98 -12.74
N VAL A 461 8.65 -25.90 -13.51
CA VAL A 461 8.92 -24.53 -13.07
C VAL A 461 7.89 -24.08 -12.03
N LEU A 462 8.40 -23.80 -10.82
CA LEU A 462 7.68 -23.17 -9.72
C LEU A 462 7.82 -21.65 -9.73
N GLY A 463 8.92 -21.15 -10.30
CA GLY A 463 9.18 -19.73 -10.43
C GLY A 463 10.35 -19.41 -11.35
N VAL A 464 10.41 -18.17 -11.81
CA VAL A 464 11.43 -17.64 -12.71
C VAL A 464 11.93 -16.31 -12.16
N VAL A 465 13.25 -16.11 -12.21
CA VAL A 465 13.93 -14.85 -11.91
C VAL A 465 14.59 -14.37 -13.20
N VAL A 466 14.32 -13.15 -13.66
CA VAL A 466 15.01 -12.56 -14.81
C VAL A 466 15.94 -11.48 -14.30
N TYR A 467 17.24 -11.66 -14.55
CA TYR A 467 18.28 -10.68 -14.26
C TYR A 467 18.51 -9.86 -15.53
N ASP A 468 18.13 -8.59 -15.48
CA ASP A 468 18.27 -7.63 -16.56
C ASP A 468 19.52 -6.76 -16.28
N ILE A 469 20.58 -6.88 -17.09
CA ILE A 469 21.89 -6.24 -16.85
C ILE A 469 22.19 -5.29 -18.02
N TRP A 470 21.62 -4.09 -17.94
CA TRP A 470 21.66 -3.07 -18.99
C TRP A 470 22.63 -1.94 -18.63
N THR A 471 23.75 -1.84 -19.37
CA THR A 471 24.90 -1.02 -18.95
C THR A 471 25.19 0.20 -19.83
N ASP A 472 24.56 0.35 -20.99
CA ASP A 472 24.93 1.37 -22.00
C ASP A 472 23.85 2.43 -22.28
N GLY A 473 22.68 2.32 -21.64
CA GLY A 473 21.57 3.27 -21.78
C GLY A 473 20.74 3.09 -23.07
N THR A 474 20.90 1.99 -23.80
CA THR A 474 20.04 1.65 -24.94
C THR A 474 18.70 1.05 -24.48
N THR A 475 17.65 1.21 -25.28
CA THR A 475 16.36 0.59 -24.99
C THR A 475 16.41 -0.91 -25.27
N GLY A 476 16.18 -1.70 -24.23
CA GLY A 476 16.00 -3.15 -24.30
C GLY A 476 14.59 -3.57 -23.91
N TRP A 477 14.19 -4.77 -24.30
CA TRP A 477 12.99 -5.41 -23.81
C TRP A 477 13.16 -6.91 -23.66
N TRP A 478 12.40 -7.52 -22.75
CA TRP A 478 12.25 -8.97 -22.66
C TRP A 478 10.78 -9.37 -22.50
N ARG A 479 10.44 -10.62 -22.82
CA ARG A 479 9.11 -11.20 -22.58
C ARG A 479 9.17 -12.70 -22.34
N LEU A 480 8.26 -13.19 -21.52
CA LEU A 480 7.92 -14.62 -21.49
C LEU A 480 6.93 -14.92 -22.61
N ILE A 481 7.21 -15.91 -23.45
CA ILE A 481 6.36 -16.25 -24.61
C ILE A 481 5.00 -16.82 -24.15
N LYS A 482 5.02 -17.60 -23.06
CA LYS A 482 3.86 -18.21 -22.38
C LYS A 482 4.05 -18.16 -20.87
N ASN A 483 3.02 -18.41 -20.07
CA ASN A 483 3.17 -18.65 -18.63
C ASN A 483 4.11 -19.85 -18.41
N PRO A 484 5.29 -19.67 -17.77
CA PRO A 484 6.21 -20.78 -17.51
C PRO A 484 5.79 -21.63 -16.30
N LEU A 485 4.91 -21.13 -15.42
CA LEU A 485 4.56 -21.83 -14.19
C LEU A 485 3.78 -23.11 -14.50
N GLY A 486 4.22 -24.23 -13.92
CA GLY A 486 3.69 -25.56 -14.24
C GLY A 486 4.24 -26.19 -15.53
N GLN A 487 5.10 -25.49 -16.28
CA GLN A 487 5.72 -26.02 -17.50
C GLN A 487 7.06 -26.72 -17.18
N PRO A 488 7.54 -27.66 -18.03
CA PRO A 488 8.88 -28.20 -17.93
C PRO A 488 9.92 -27.22 -18.45
N ASN A 489 9.49 -26.21 -19.22
CA ASN A 489 10.36 -25.24 -19.87
C ASN A 489 9.92 -23.79 -19.69
N VAL A 490 10.91 -22.91 -19.61
CA VAL A 490 10.74 -21.45 -19.63
C VAL A 490 11.24 -20.96 -20.97
N GLU A 491 10.45 -20.17 -21.70
CA GLU A 491 10.90 -19.51 -22.93
C GLU A 491 10.86 -17.98 -22.76
N VAL A 492 12.03 -17.35 -22.85
CA VAL A 492 12.19 -15.89 -22.83
C VAL A 492 12.62 -15.42 -24.22
N GLU A 493 11.97 -14.39 -24.74
CA GLU A 493 12.47 -13.57 -25.85
C GLU A 493 13.08 -12.29 -25.31
N VAL A 494 14.24 -11.90 -25.84
CA VAL A 494 14.93 -10.63 -25.53
C VAL A 494 15.17 -9.86 -26.81
N MET A 495 14.94 -8.54 -26.78
CA MET A 495 15.07 -7.61 -27.89
C MET A 495 15.90 -6.39 -27.47
N SER A 496 16.74 -5.88 -28.38
CA SER A 496 17.48 -4.62 -28.20
C SER A 496 17.43 -3.76 -29.47
N GLU A 497 17.47 -2.44 -29.30
CA GLU A 497 17.50 -1.46 -30.41
C GLU A 497 18.89 -1.20 -30.99
N LEU A 498 19.99 -1.44 -30.24
CA LEU A 498 21.36 -1.11 -30.66
C LEU A 498 22.42 -2.13 -30.21
N SER A 499 23.56 -2.15 -30.91
CA SER A 499 24.58 -3.21 -30.84
C SER A 499 25.78 -2.87 -29.97
N ARG A 500 25.58 -2.87 -28.64
CA ARG A 500 26.63 -3.11 -27.65
C ARG A 500 26.12 -4.16 -26.67
N GLY A 501 27.02 -5.01 -26.18
CA GLY A 501 26.65 -6.27 -25.53
C GLY A 501 25.74 -6.07 -24.32
N THR A 502 24.50 -6.53 -24.47
CA THR A 502 23.53 -6.64 -23.39
C THR A 502 23.78 -7.93 -22.61
N SER A 503 23.76 -7.87 -21.29
CA SER A 503 23.85 -9.06 -20.45
C SER A 503 22.49 -9.34 -19.82
N TRP A 504 22.13 -10.60 -19.72
CA TRP A 504 20.95 -11.04 -19.01
C TRP A 504 21.15 -12.50 -18.58
N GLU A 505 20.44 -12.90 -17.54
CA GLU A 505 20.52 -14.22 -16.92
C GLU A 505 19.12 -14.63 -16.44
N ILE A 506 18.83 -15.93 -16.42
CA ILE A 506 17.54 -16.45 -15.94
C ILE A 506 17.75 -17.42 -14.78
N GLY A 507 17.24 -17.08 -13.60
CA GLY A 507 17.04 -18.05 -12.53
C GLY A 507 15.75 -18.83 -12.76
N VAL A 508 15.75 -20.13 -12.48
CA VAL A 508 14.54 -20.96 -12.49
C VAL A 508 14.48 -21.78 -11.22
N TRP A 509 13.39 -21.58 -10.47
CA TRP A 509 12.95 -22.47 -9.40
C TRP A 509 12.15 -23.60 -10.04
N TYR A 510 12.53 -24.85 -9.80
CA TYR A 510 11.81 -26.01 -10.29
C TYR A 510 11.66 -27.10 -9.23
N LEU A 511 10.59 -27.89 -9.35
CA LEU A 511 10.44 -29.14 -8.62
C LEU A 511 11.01 -30.27 -9.48
N ASP A 512 12.00 -31.00 -8.98
CA ASP A 512 12.56 -32.17 -9.64
C ASP A 512 11.54 -33.32 -9.64
N THR A 513 11.37 -33.92 -10.80
CA THR A 513 10.47 -35.04 -11.08
C THR A 513 11.22 -36.30 -11.53
N SER A 514 12.56 -36.23 -11.67
CA SER A 514 13.43 -37.31 -12.15
C SER A 514 13.34 -38.60 -11.33
N GLY A 515 13.07 -38.50 -10.02
CA GLY A 515 12.86 -39.65 -9.13
C GLY A 515 11.50 -40.35 -9.30
N GLY A 516 10.53 -39.71 -9.95
CA GLY A 516 9.14 -40.17 -10.01
C GLY A 516 8.80 -40.94 -11.29
N LYS A 517 9.04 -42.26 -11.33
CA LYS A 517 8.42 -43.15 -12.35
C LYS A 517 6.89 -43.24 -12.14
N GLY A 518 6.16 -42.19 -12.50
CA GLY A 518 4.70 -42.15 -12.35
C GLY A 518 4.07 -40.77 -12.50
N ILE A 519 4.79 -39.68 -12.22
CA ILE A 519 4.30 -38.33 -12.52
C ILE A 519 4.63 -37.96 -13.96
N LYS A 520 3.67 -37.32 -14.64
CA LYS A 520 3.89 -36.67 -15.93
C LYS A 520 3.27 -35.27 -15.94
N PRO A 521 3.94 -34.27 -16.54
CA PRO A 521 3.29 -33.02 -16.91
C PRO A 521 2.12 -33.33 -17.85
N GLU A 522 0.93 -32.78 -17.57
CA GLU A 522 -0.20 -32.79 -18.50
C GLU A 522 -0.50 -31.37 -18.98
N PHE A 523 -0.14 -31.13 -20.23
CA PHE A 523 -0.40 -29.88 -20.95
C PHE A 523 -1.84 -29.89 -21.44
N SER A 524 -2.67 -29.08 -20.79
CA SER A 524 -4.02 -28.79 -21.23
C SER A 524 -4.16 -27.28 -21.41
N ASP A 525 -3.95 -26.80 -22.64
CA ASP A 525 -4.36 -25.45 -23.06
C ASP A 525 -5.91 -25.32 -23.10
N ILE A 526 -6.63 -26.43 -22.88
CA ILE A 526 -8.06 -26.59 -23.05
C ILE A 526 -8.82 -25.81 -21.97
N GLY A 527 -9.51 -24.73 -22.36
CA GLY A 527 -10.28 -23.86 -21.47
C GLY A 527 -9.48 -22.79 -20.73
N LEU A 528 -8.15 -22.72 -20.91
CA LEU A 528 -7.29 -21.67 -20.30
C LEU A 528 -7.48 -20.29 -20.93
N ASP A 529 -7.98 -20.24 -22.16
CA ASP A 529 -8.41 -19.04 -22.89
C ASP A 529 -9.81 -18.55 -22.46
N GLY A 530 -10.46 -19.25 -21.52
CA GLY A 530 -11.84 -19.00 -21.14
C GLY A 530 -12.87 -19.55 -22.14
N SER A 531 -12.49 -20.51 -22.99
CA SER A 531 -13.44 -21.33 -23.75
C SER A 531 -14.16 -22.34 -22.85
N TRP A 532 -15.34 -22.79 -23.29
CA TRP A 532 -16.05 -23.91 -22.67
C TRP A 532 -15.52 -25.23 -23.21
N VAL A 533 -15.32 -26.18 -22.31
CA VAL A 533 -14.76 -27.51 -22.56
C VAL A 533 -15.83 -28.57 -22.33
N THR A 534 -16.11 -29.40 -23.33
CA THR A 534 -17.00 -30.56 -23.20
C THR A 534 -16.22 -31.80 -22.81
N GLY A 535 -16.57 -32.43 -21.69
CA GLY A 535 -15.98 -33.67 -21.22
C GLY A 535 -17.00 -34.81 -21.16
N PRO A 536 -16.74 -35.97 -21.80
CA PRO A 536 -17.62 -37.13 -21.75
C PRO A 536 -17.95 -37.59 -20.31
N GLY A 537 -19.04 -38.33 -20.15
CA GLY A 537 -19.37 -38.98 -18.87
C GLY A 537 -18.22 -39.86 -18.36
N GLY A 538 -17.78 -39.66 -17.12
CA GLY A 538 -16.64 -40.36 -16.53
C GLY A 538 -15.25 -39.86 -16.95
N ALA A 539 -15.14 -38.79 -17.73
CA ALA A 539 -13.85 -38.21 -18.11
C ALA A 539 -13.23 -37.36 -16.99
N SER A 540 -11.90 -37.26 -17.00
CA SER A 540 -11.13 -36.35 -16.14
C SER A 540 -10.21 -35.45 -16.99
N ILE A 541 -10.11 -34.17 -16.63
CA ILE A 541 -9.04 -33.28 -17.14
C ILE A 541 -8.12 -32.92 -15.98
N ASN A 542 -6.84 -33.18 -16.15
CA ASN A 542 -5.79 -32.68 -15.27
C ASN A 542 -5.15 -31.44 -15.91
N ILE A 543 -4.82 -30.46 -15.08
CA ILE A 543 -4.08 -29.25 -15.43
C ILE A 543 -2.87 -29.21 -14.51
N GLY A 544 -1.67 -29.28 -15.06
CA GLY A 544 -0.43 -29.43 -14.30
C GLY A 544 0.10 -30.86 -14.36
N PHE A 545 -0.39 -31.75 -13.47
CA PHE A 545 0.21 -33.08 -13.24
C PHE A 545 -0.79 -34.24 -13.33
N SER A 546 -0.43 -35.31 -14.05
CA SER A 546 -1.00 -36.65 -13.82
C SER A 546 -0.03 -37.55 -13.05
N GLY A 547 -0.57 -38.61 -12.44
CA GLY A 547 0.15 -39.48 -11.49
C GLY A 547 -0.30 -39.30 -10.05
N ASP A 548 0.53 -39.74 -9.11
CA ASP A 548 0.28 -39.72 -7.66
C ASP A 548 0.88 -38.47 -7.00
N ARG A 549 0.09 -37.74 -6.20
CA ARG A 549 0.52 -36.55 -5.45
C ARG A 549 1.70 -36.84 -4.52
N ALA A 550 1.76 -38.04 -3.95
CA ALA A 550 2.80 -38.41 -2.98
C ALA A 550 4.22 -38.27 -3.55
N LEU A 551 4.37 -38.40 -4.88
CA LEU A 551 5.66 -38.24 -5.57
C LEU A 551 6.12 -36.77 -5.70
N LEU A 552 5.26 -35.78 -5.39
CA LEU A 552 5.64 -34.36 -5.28
C LEU A 552 6.21 -33.98 -3.89
N GLY A 553 6.14 -34.89 -2.91
CA GLY A 553 6.62 -34.69 -1.54
C GLY A 553 5.56 -34.26 -0.54
N ASP A 554 5.85 -34.48 0.76
CA ASP A 554 4.88 -34.40 1.87
C ASP A 554 4.31 -33.00 2.15
N ASN A 555 4.96 -31.95 1.63
CA ASN A 555 4.56 -30.55 1.77
C ASN A 555 3.38 -30.18 0.85
N VAL A 556 3.18 -30.90 -0.26
CA VAL A 556 2.07 -30.62 -1.19
C VAL A 556 0.76 -31.15 -0.60
N ARG A 557 -0.18 -30.25 -0.36
CA ARG A 557 -1.53 -30.58 0.12
C ARG A 557 -2.50 -30.74 -1.05
N SER A 558 -3.64 -31.36 -0.81
CA SER A 558 -4.78 -31.28 -1.72
C SER A 558 -6.09 -31.00 -0.99
N VAL A 559 -7.02 -30.39 -1.72
CA VAL A 559 -8.43 -30.25 -1.31
C VAL A 559 -9.32 -30.79 -2.43
N GLY A 560 -10.35 -31.53 -2.06
CA GLY A 560 -11.42 -31.96 -2.97
C GLY A 560 -12.70 -31.17 -2.71
N ILE A 561 -13.31 -30.65 -3.76
CA ILE A 561 -14.63 -30.01 -3.73
C ILE A 561 -15.57 -30.82 -4.61
N ARG A 562 -16.72 -31.25 -4.09
CA ARG A 562 -17.71 -32.07 -4.82
C ARG A 562 -19.04 -31.35 -4.93
N SER A 563 -19.77 -31.64 -6.00
CA SER A 563 -21.07 -31.00 -6.30
C SER A 563 -22.19 -31.25 -5.27
N HIS A 564 -22.01 -32.17 -4.32
CA HIS A 564 -22.96 -32.48 -3.25
C HIS A 564 -22.60 -31.85 -1.89
N ASP A 565 -21.34 -31.44 -1.70
CA ASP A 565 -20.83 -30.91 -0.42
C ASP A 565 -20.85 -29.36 -0.38
N SER A 566 -21.20 -28.71 -1.49
CA SER A 566 -21.21 -27.25 -1.62
C SER A 566 -22.43 -26.61 -0.96
N VAL A 567 -22.30 -26.22 0.31
CA VAL A 567 -23.13 -25.17 0.92
C VAL A 567 -22.84 -23.86 0.19
N LEU A 568 -23.72 -23.49 -0.75
CA LEU A 568 -23.58 -22.30 -1.58
C LEU A 568 -23.59 -21.02 -0.73
N PRO A 569 -22.54 -20.17 -0.77
CA PRO A 569 -22.69 -18.75 -0.47
C PRO A 569 -23.62 -18.14 -1.52
N LEU A 570 -24.49 -17.22 -1.10
CA LEU A 570 -25.44 -16.56 -2.00
C LEU A 570 -24.75 -15.94 -3.21
N ALA A 571 -25.35 -16.11 -4.39
CA ALA A 571 -25.07 -15.26 -5.54
C ALA A 571 -25.42 -13.81 -5.18
N THR A 572 -24.42 -12.99 -4.85
CA THR A 572 -24.58 -11.55 -4.71
C THR A 572 -24.95 -10.96 -6.07
N SER A 573 -26.13 -10.35 -6.14
CA SER A 573 -26.72 -9.79 -7.36
C SER A 573 -25.77 -8.83 -8.08
N GLY A 574 -25.38 -9.16 -9.31
CA GLY A 574 -24.53 -8.27 -10.11
C GLY A 574 -23.98 -8.80 -11.44
N SER A 575 -24.33 -10.02 -11.87
CA SER A 575 -23.68 -10.67 -13.02
C SER A 575 -24.66 -11.14 -14.11
N ILE A 576 -24.23 -10.99 -15.36
CA ILE A 576 -25.01 -11.20 -16.59
C ILE A 576 -24.89 -12.68 -17.02
N PHE A 577 -25.32 -13.61 -16.16
CA PHE A 577 -25.23 -15.05 -16.41
C PHE A 577 -26.59 -15.75 -16.42
N GLY A 578 -26.67 -16.85 -17.16
CA GLY A 578 -27.88 -17.66 -17.27
C GLY A 578 -28.19 -18.44 -15.98
N PRO A 579 -29.43 -18.96 -15.83
CA PRO A 579 -29.86 -19.65 -14.60
C PRO A 579 -29.14 -20.98 -14.31
N ASP A 580 -28.34 -21.50 -15.26
CA ASP A 580 -27.78 -22.86 -15.26
C ASP A 580 -26.24 -22.92 -15.04
N GLU A 581 -25.60 -21.77 -14.78
CA GLU A 581 -24.15 -21.67 -14.55
C GLU A 581 -23.79 -21.65 -13.06
N LYS A 582 -22.85 -22.52 -12.64
CA LYS A 582 -22.32 -22.59 -11.26
C LYS A 582 -20.83 -22.24 -11.27
N THR A 583 -20.39 -21.37 -10.36
CA THR A 583 -18.97 -21.01 -10.20
C THR A 583 -18.42 -21.53 -8.88
N LEU A 584 -17.26 -22.19 -8.93
CA LEU A 584 -16.45 -22.53 -7.76
C LEU A 584 -15.22 -21.64 -7.70
N ARG A 585 -14.77 -21.34 -6.48
CA ARG A 585 -13.49 -20.70 -6.21
C ARG A 585 -12.66 -21.58 -5.28
N PHE A 586 -11.38 -21.73 -5.60
CA PHE A 586 -10.36 -22.16 -4.63
C PHE A 586 -9.54 -20.93 -4.19
N PRO A 587 -9.20 -20.81 -2.90
CA PRO A 587 -9.68 -21.65 -1.80
C PRO A 587 -11.16 -21.40 -1.44
N PRO A 588 -11.86 -22.42 -0.91
CA PRO A 588 -13.26 -22.29 -0.50
C PRO A 588 -13.43 -21.48 0.80
N ASP A 589 -12.38 -21.39 1.61
CA ASP A 589 -12.29 -20.60 2.84
C ASP A 589 -11.02 -19.74 2.86
N ARG A 590 -10.92 -18.83 3.83
CA ARG A 590 -9.73 -17.94 3.99
C ARG A 590 -8.55 -18.61 4.71
N SER A 591 -8.71 -19.83 5.21
CA SER A 591 -7.66 -20.57 5.95
C SER A 591 -6.75 -21.41 5.06
N THR A 592 -7.11 -21.61 3.79
CA THR A 592 -6.43 -22.54 2.88
C THR A 592 -5.63 -21.80 1.79
N SER A 593 -4.56 -21.07 2.14
CA SER A 593 -3.72 -20.36 1.16
C SER A 593 -2.55 -21.21 0.65
N GLY A 594 -2.26 -21.14 -0.66
CA GLY A 594 -1.08 -21.75 -1.24
C GLY A 594 -0.97 -21.69 -2.76
N LEU A 595 0.23 -21.91 -3.30
CA LEU A 595 0.50 -21.97 -4.74
C LEU A 595 -0.13 -23.22 -5.35
N ILE A 596 -1.08 -23.04 -6.28
CA ILE A 596 -1.71 -24.13 -7.00
C ILE A 596 -0.69 -24.78 -7.95
N LEU A 597 -0.46 -26.08 -7.74
CA LEU A 597 0.42 -26.92 -8.54
C LEU A 597 -0.36 -27.79 -9.54
N CYS A 598 -1.57 -28.23 -9.17
CA CYS A 598 -2.42 -29.03 -10.04
C CYS A 598 -3.89 -28.69 -9.81
N ALA A 599 -4.71 -28.78 -10.85
CA ALA A 599 -6.16 -28.88 -10.73
C ALA A 599 -6.66 -30.09 -11.53
N ARG A 600 -7.58 -30.87 -10.97
CA ARG A 600 -8.18 -32.04 -11.61
C ARG A 600 -9.70 -31.93 -11.56
N LEU A 601 -10.31 -31.90 -12.73
CA LEU A 601 -11.76 -31.81 -12.91
C LEU A 601 -12.26 -33.18 -13.36
N TYR A 602 -13.12 -33.79 -12.56
CA TYR A 602 -13.75 -35.08 -12.82
C TYR A 602 -15.23 -34.87 -13.16
N ASN A 603 -15.68 -35.38 -14.31
CA ASN A 603 -17.10 -35.52 -14.60
C ASN A 603 -17.59 -36.85 -14.00
N LEU A 604 -18.35 -36.77 -12.91
CA LEU A 604 -18.93 -37.93 -12.21
C LEU A 604 -20.31 -38.34 -12.76
N SER A 605 -20.86 -37.59 -13.73
CA SER A 605 -22.09 -37.95 -14.43
C SER A 605 -21.83 -38.90 -15.61
N GLN A 606 -22.88 -39.63 -16.03
CA GLN A 606 -22.87 -40.43 -17.27
C GLN A 606 -23.09 -39.58 -18.52
N SER A 607 -23.66 -38.38 -18.37
CA SER A 607 -23.81 -37.39 -19.45
C SER A 607 -22.57 -36.50 -19.55
N ASP A 608 -22.36 -35.95 -20.74
CA ASP A 608 -21.33 -34.97 -20.99
C ASP A 608 -21.50 -33.74 -20.07
N GLY A 609 -20.40 -33.30 -19.48
CA GLY A 609 -20.30 -32.09 -18.67
C GLY A 609 -19.65 -30.95 -19.44
N MET A 610 -19.96 -29.72 -19.06
CA MET A 610 -19.30 -28.52 -19.59
C MET A 610 -18.69 -27.70 -18.47
N TRP A 611 -17.43 -27.30 -18.65
CA TRP A 611 -16.72 -26.44 -17.71
C TRP A 611 -15.81 -25.44 -18.42
N LYS A 612 -15.38 -24.42 -17.69
CA LYS A 612 -14.52 -23.33 -18.15
C LYS A 612 -13.67 -22.85 -16.98
N LEU A 613 -12.42 -22.47 -17.26
CA LEU A 613 -11.57 -21.77 -16.29
C LEU A 613 -11.63 -20.26 -16.56
N THR A 614 -11.52 -19.44 -15.52
CA THR A 614 -11.44 -17.97 -15.68
C THR A 614 -10.02 -17.48 -16.00
N GLY A 615 -9.03 -18.38 -15.99
CA GLY A 615 -7.63 -18.13 -16.36
C GLY A 615 -6.76 -19.35 -16.07
N ASN A 616 -5.43 -19.20 -16.16
CA ASN A 616 -4.49 -20.26 -15.80
C ASN A 616 -4.32 -20.33 -14.27
N PRO A 617 -4.67 -21.46 -13.62
CA PRO A 617 -4.57 -21.58 -12.16
C PRO A 617 -3.14 -21.83 -11.67
N LEU A 618 -2.23 -22.32 -12.52
CA LEU A 618 -0.91 -22.80 -12.09
C LEU A 618 -0.02 -21.65 -11.61
N GLY A 619 0.55 -21.82 -10.42
CA GLY A 619 1.34 -20.80 -9.73
C GLY A 619 0.52 -19.64 -9.16
N GLN A 620 -0.82 -19.70 -9.18
CA GLN A 620 -1.69 -18.73 -8.51
C GLN A 620 -2.05 -19.20 -7.09
N THR A 621 -2.47 -18.26 -6.24
CA THR A 621 -2.99 -18.56 -4.90
C THR A 621 -4.51 -18.77 -4.87
N SER A 622 -5.18 -18.58 -6.01
CA SER A 622 -6.62 -18.75 -6.16
C SER A 622 -6.97 -19.05 -7.61
N MET A 623 -8.07 -19.76 -7.83
CA MET A 623 -8.62 -19.99 -9.17
C MET A 623 -10.15 -20.07 -9.13
N GLU A 624 -10.80 -19.85 -10.27
CA GLU A 624 -12.23 -20.08 -10.41
C GLU A 624 -12.53 -21.00 -11.59
N VAL A 625 -13.53 -21.87 -11.38
CA VAL A 625 -14.01 -22.84 -12.34
C VAL A 625 -15.51 -22.65 -12.50
N GLN A 626 -15.97 -22.44 -13.73
CA GLN A 626 -17.37 -22.38 -14.07
C GLN A 626 -17.82 -23.75 -14.61
N PHE A 627 -19.00 -24.20 -14.21
CA PHE A 627 -19.63 -25.44 -14.64
C PHE A 627 -21.03 -25.11 -15.18
N PHE A 628 -21.42 -25.79 -16.26
CA PHE A 628 -22.75 -25.68 -16.85
C PHE A 628 -23.51 -26.99 -16.65
N SER A 629 -24.73 -26.91 -16.11
CA SER A 629 -25.62 -28.06 -15.93
C SER A 629 -26.84 -27.95 -16.85
N HIS A 630 -27.00 -28.88 -17.79
CA HIS A 630 -28.12 -28.84 -18.74
C HIS A 630 -29.47 -29.11 -18.04
N PRO A 631 -30.50 -28.25 -18.15
CA PRO A 631 -31.73 -28.30 -17.35
C PRO A 631 -32.70 -29.49 -17.65
N VAL A 632 -32.24 -30.51 -18.38
CA VAL A 632 -33.02 -31.69 -18.79
C VAL A 632 -32.31 -33.00 -18.43
N LEU A 633 -31.00 -32.94 -18.15
CA LEU A 633 -30.19 -34.08 -17.72
C LEU A 633 -30.01 -33.98 -16.21
N ALA A 634 -30.10 -35.12 -15.52
CA ALA A 634 -29.97 -35.16 -14.06
C ALA A 634 -28.62 -34.56 -13.63
N GLU A 635 -28.66 -33.78 -12.54
CA GLU A 635 -27.58 -32.94 -12.00
C GLU A 635 -26.16 -33.39 -12.43
N THR A 636 -25.48 -32.58 -13.26
CA THR A 636 -24.09 -32.84 -13.65
C THR A 636 -23.22 -32.88 -12.40
N ARG A 637 -22.83 -34.10 -11.99
CA ARG A 637 -21.98 -34.32 -10.82
C ARG A 637 -20.54 -34.10 -11.23
N TRP A 638 -19.81 -33.37 -10.42
CA TRP A 638 -18.39 -33.11 -10.64
C TRP A 638 -17.62 -33.16 -9.33
N GLU A 639 -16.32 -33.37 -9.46
CA GLU A 639 -15.34 -33.26 -8.39
C GLU A 639 -14.14 -32.45 -8.89
N LEU A 640 -13.69 -31.49 -8.09
CA LEU A 640 -12.53 -30.66 -8.32
C LEU A 640 -11.50 -30.97 -7.25
N GLU A 641 -10.40 -31.62 -7.61
CA GLU A 641 -9.23 -31.76 -6.74
C GLU A 641 -8.20 -30.67 -7.07
N VAL A 642 -7.77 -29.90 -6.07
CA VAL A 642 -6.70 -28.90 -6.22
C VAL A 642 -5.52 -29.34 -5.39
N TRP A 643 -4.35 -29.48 -6.02
CA TRP A 643 -3.10 -29.68 -5.32
C TRP A 643 -2.39 -28.34 -5.20
N TYR A 644 -1.97 -28.00 -4.00
CA TYR A 644 -1.30 -26.74 -3.72
C TYR A 644 -0.15 -26.94 -2.73
N LEU A 645 0.87 -26.10 -2.85
CA LEU A 645 1.88 -25.93 -1.83
C LEU A 645 1.40 -24.82 -0.87
N PRO A 646 1.24 -25.09 0.44
CA PRO A 646 0.94 -24.05 1.42
C PRO A 646 1.97 -22.91 1.37
N LEU A 647 1.49 -21.67 1.55
CA LEU A 647 2.31 -20.47 1.74
C LEU A 647 2.20 -19.99 3.19
#